data_AF-A0A7M3Z0Y4-F1
#
_entry.id   AF-A0A7M3Z0Y4-F1
#
_cell.length_a   1.000
_cell.length_b   1.000
_cell.length_c   1.000
_cell.angle_alpha   90.00
_cell.angle_beta   90.00
_cell.angle_gamma   90.00
#
_symmetry.space_group_name_H-M   'P 1'
#
loop_
_entity.id
_entity.type
_entity.pdbx_description
1 polymer ?
#
loop_
_entity_poly.entity_id
_entity_poly.type
_entity_poly.pdbx_seq_one_letter_code
_entity_poly.pdbx_strand_id
1 'polypeptide(L)'
;MRFKVVLAGLAVCMLLTFPLSSIAWQPQPSMAEPQAIHLTSEQNESGWLASAGGSSYERINGMVALPNGSMIIGGMFEQTIDFHGDVIGFSSEDSSFGIDFFLAWLDENGTWTNTVSGTSTGLDGIDAMDRLSDGTVLVAGTFCGMTKGDPCNMTLGALEPLNKTDDEHENAVFLAAMNPFGEWIWATSFSNLFQMSVIDLMVVQNNQIHLALLHRDSLAAGEDMAPGSISEDSIAILVLDENGNYLRMNTVFSSENLDNTGSLCMDYSGQTYLATTFVDVVNFGDHPQSSVGGSNIAVGQYNSGGWLWSSSAGGPGDSVVTDCAGRHDGGVAITGDFLQNLTFGDVEVEAAVWVDFYEAHLSSNGTWLHATGFGGNGADHAVALHLTEQGDSIIVGKSSGSLTLGEFVLNDIDGINDGNHHDVFLGQRQANSDWDWAISGGGQGDDIPDGLGMSATGSPVVSFISNNDGTFGTHAFDQRQQYDMGLWLYETDLDLDGVLDGIDNCPKTANNDQANLDSDPYGDVCDDDIDGDAVLNEEDDCPTGDVGWAANSISDHDSDGCRDATEDADDDEDGIFDDYDACPKGPIGWVSTSENDIESDGCSDEDNDNDGFVDQADNCPSMSNPTQADLDNDGVGDACDLDKDGDGISIPDDNCPNDINSWISFSWNDYDSDGCLDESADEDDDDDAVIDVNDACPLGEKNWGDQAETLDHDGDGCHDDVEDDDDDEDGIKDPIDRCPRGLIGLAQAGQDNDGDGCIDAVEDDDDDQDGVLDPLDRCANTDPSEQVSSDGCSQYQLDDDKDGVFNAFDFCLDSPLNAVVDERGCGAEVLAPAGDSESGGFGLAGMMFLLTGAIVVYAIYLNNKRPGPPLPKPPVGFEAPPQRPPMDEEA
;
A
#
# COMPACT_ATOMS: atom_id res chain seq x y z
N MET A 1 81.28 -13.89 -37.74
CA MET A 1 81.94 -12.81 -38.51
C MET A 1 81.32 -11.50 -38.03
N ARG A 2 81.99 -10.43 -37.57
CA ARG A 2 83.40 -10.02 -37.46
C ARG A 2 83.47 -8.86 -36.43
N PHE A 3 84.36 -8.98 -35.43
CA PHE A 3 85.13 -7.93 -34.68
C PHE A 3 84.36 -6.85 -33.85
N LYS A 4 84.79 -6.32 -32.67
CA LYS A 4 86.03 -6.33 -31.84
C LYS A 4 85.64 -5.71 -30.45
N VAL A 5 85.85 -6.33 -29.27
CA VAL A 5 87.01 -6.31 -28.32
C VAL A 5 87.14 -5.06 -27.41
N VAL A 6 87.45 -5.34 -26.11
CA VAL A 6 88.05 -4.55 -24.99
C VAL A 6 87.04 -3.84 -24.06
N LEU A 7 86.79 -4.18 -22.78
CA LEU A 7 87.56 -4.61 -21.59
C LEU A 7 88.18 -3.46 -20.75
N ALA A 8 87.94 -3.54 -19.44
CA ALA A 8 88.68 -2.96 -18.31
C ALA A 8 88.17 -1.60 -17.76
N GLY A 9 87.82 -1.63 -16.48
CA GLY A 9 87.51 -0.46 -15.66
C GLY A 9 88.72 0.10 -14.94
N LEU A 10 88.51 1.16 -14.16
CA LEU A 10 89.08 1.37 -12.83
C LEU A 10 88.55 2.66 -12.23
N ALA A 11 88.19 2.54 -10.95
CA ALA A 11 87.73 3.57 -10.05
C ALA A 11 88.76 4.70 -9.84
N VAL A 12 88.29 5.89 -9.43
CA VAL A 12 88.52 6.49 -8.09
C VAL A 12 87.86 7.88 -8.01
N CYS A 13 87.18 8.07 -6.88
CA CYS A 13 86.49 9.27 -6.38
C CYS A 13 87.32 10.57 -6.36
N MET A 14 86.64 11.70 -6.62
CA MET A 14 86.59 12.84 -5.69
C MET A 14 85.42 13.76 -6.02
N LEU A 15 84.81 14.28 -4.96
CA LEU A 15 83.50 14.91 -4.84
C LEU A 15 83.48 16.42 -5.17
N LEU A 16 82.29 16.86 -5.60
CA LEU A 16 81.67 18.20 -5.55
C LEU A 16 81.71 19.12 -6.78
N THR A 17 80.66 19.00 -7.60
CA THR A 17 79.74 20.09 -8.05
C THR A 17 78.38 19.47 -8.43
N PHE A 18 77.26 19.91 -7.83
CA PHE A 18 75.87 19.67 -8.28
C PHE A 18 75.61 20.43 -9.62
N PRO A 19 74.67 20.06 -10.55
CA PRO A 19 73.27 19.66 -10.30
C PRO A 19 72.66 18.58 -11.25
N LEU A 20 71.33 18.37 -11.10
CA LEU A 20 70.35 17.65 -11.93
C LEU A 20 70.34 16.11 -11.83
N SER A 21 69.48 15.62 -10.94
CA SER A 21 68.97 14.24 -10.96
C SER A 21 67.53 14.23 -11.43
N SER A 22 67.32 13.71 -12.63
CA SER A 22 66.08 13.08 -13.06
C SER A 22 65.77 11.90 -12.13
N ILE A 23 64.67 11.97 -11.39
CA ILE A 23 64.10 10.79 -10.73
C ILE A 23 63.47 9.95 -11.83
N ALA A 24 63.98 8.74 -12.00
CA ALA A 24 63.39 7.73 -12.86
C ALA A 24 62.16 7.17 -12.13
N TRP A 25 61.02 7.32 -12.79
CA TRP A 25 59.74 6.70 -12.48
C TRP A 25 59.95 5.22 -12.13
N GLN A 26 59.68 4.84 -10.87
CA GLN A 26 59.41 3.44 -10.55
C GLN A 26 57.95 3.21 -10.97
N PRO A 27 57.66 2.24 -11.85
CA PRO A 27 56.28 1.83 -12.02
C PRO A 27 55.76 1.36 -10.67
N GLN A 28 54.61 1.91 -10.29
CA GLN A 28 53.73 1.44 -9.23
C GLN A 28 53.64 -0.10 -9.27
N PRO A 29 53.49 -0.79 -8.12
CA PRO A 29 53.12 -2.20 -8.15
C PRO A 29 51.88 -2.33 -9.02
N SER A 30 51.94 -3.21 -10.01
CA SER A 30 50.76 -3.56 -10.80
C SER A 30 49.65 -3.92 -9.83
N MET A 31 48.46 -3.33 -10.03
CA MET A 31 47.22 -3.82 -9.46
C MET A 31 47.23 -5.34 -9.46
N ALA A 32 46.90 -5.92 -8.31
CA ALA A 32 46.75 -7.35 -8.19
C ALA A 32 45.83 -7.83 -9.32
N GLU A 33 46.18 -8.96 -9.93
CA GLU A 33 45.20 -9.73 -10.71
C GLU A 33 43.94 -9.88 -9.83
N PRO A 34 42.72 -9.81 -10.39
CA PRO A 34 41.51 -10.07 -9.62
C PRO A 34 41.73 -11.40 -8.90
N GLN A 35 41.58 -11.38 -7.57
CA GLN A 35 41.67 -12.62 -6.81
C GLN A 35 40.64 -13.57 -7.41
N ALA A 36 41.04 -14.81 -7.65
CA ALA A 36 40.13 -15.81 -8.17
C ALA A 36 38.94 -15.86 -7.21
N ILE A 37 37.74 -15.65 -7.74
CA ILE A 37 36.48 -15.92 -7.04
C ILE A 37 36.67 -17.30 -6.41
N HIS A 38 36.63 -17.35 -5.08
CA HIS A 38 36.78 -18.60 -4.36
C HIS A 38 35.53 -19.42 -4.66
N LEU A 39 35.60 -20.24 -5.70
CA LEU A 39 34.55 -21.21 -5.99
C LEU A 39 34.38 -22.09 -4.76
N THR A 40 33.13 -22.35 -4.37
CA THR A 40 32.79 -23.27 -3.29
C THR A 40 33.59 -24.57 -3.49
N SER A 41 34.51 -24.81 -2.55
CA SER A 41 35.18 -26.08 -2.43
C SER A 41 34.59 -26.76 -1.20
N GLU A 42 34.47 -28.09 -1.20
CA GLU A 42 33.97 -28.91 -0.09
C GLU A 42 34.62 -28.62 1.30
N GLN A 43 35.60 -27.71 1.38
CA GLN A 43 36.27 -27.27 2.61
C GLN A 43 35.59 -26.10 3.33
N ASN A 44 34.69 -25.35 2.66
CA ASN A 44 34.04 -24.14 3.20
C ASN A 44 32.55 -24.35 3.51
N GLU A 45 32.03 -25.55 3.28
CA GLU A 45 30.64 -25.90 3.58
C GLU A 45 30.50 -26.28 5.06
N SER A 46 29.54 -25.64 5.73
CA SER A 46 29.05 -25.98 7.06
C SER A 46 27.53 -26.22 7.01
N GLY A 47 26.85 -26.22 8.15
CA GLY A 47 25.44 -26.59 8.23
C GLY A 47 25.18 -28.03 8.68
N TRP A 48 23.96 -28.49 8.44
CA TRP A 48 23.46 -29.77 8.92
C TRP A 48 22.37 -30.35 8.02
N LEU A 49 22.10 -31.64 8.21
CA LEU A 49 20.96 -32.33 7.63
C LEU A 49 20.15 -33.02 8.73
N ALA A 50 18.87 -32.74 8.76
CA ALA A 50 17.89 -33.41 9.62
C ALA A 50 16.95 -34.23 8.75
N SER A 51 16.61 -35.45 9.16
CA SER A 51 15.63 -36.27 8.46
C SER A 51 14.62 -36.89 9.42
N ALA A 52 13.46 -37.16 8.86
CA ALA A 52 12.36 -37.85 9.51
C ALA A 52 11.59 -38.60 8.42
N GLY A 53 10.92 -39.67 8.81
CA GLY A 53 10.30 -40.56 7.83
C GLY A 53 9.38 -41.57 8.45
N GLY A 54 8.51 -42.09 7.61
CA GLY A 54 7.37 -42.88 8.00
C GLY A 54 7.23 -44.13 7.19
N SER A 55 6.06 -44.75 7.30
CA SER A 55 5.73 -45.94 6.50
C SER A 55 5.23 -45.62 5.10
N SER A 56 4.94 -44.36 4.80
CA SER A 56 4.33 -43.96 3.55
C SER A 56 4.88 -42.63 3.03
N TYR A 57 4.13 -41.53 3.18
CA TYR A 57 4.40 -40.26 2.54
C TYR A 57 4.37 -39.13 3.55
N GLU A 58 5.45 -38.35 3.60
CA GLU A 58 5.61 -37.21 4.49
C GLU A 58 6.03 -35.98 3.68
N ARG A 59 5.51 -34.80 4.02
CA ARG A 59 5.83 -33.52 3.35
C ARG A 59 6.02 -32.42 4.37
N ILE A 60 6.88 -31.47 4.03
CA ILE A 60 7.08 -30.22 4.77
C ILE A 60 6.51 -29.10 3.91
N ASN A 61 5.64 -28.27 4.50
CA ASN A 61 4.95 -27.18 3.81
C ASN A 61 5.15 -25.82 4.50
N GLY A 62 5.71 -25.81 5.72
CA GLY A 62 6.00 -24.58 6.44
C GLY A 62 7.28 -24.70 7.26
N MET A 63 8.11 -23.66 7.21
CA MET A 63 9.35 -23.53 7.96
C MET A 63 9.43 -22.13 8.55
N VAL A 64 9.48 -22.03 9.88
CA VAL A 64 9.55 -20.73 10.57
C VAL A 64 10.79 -20.70 11.44
N ALA A 65 11.73 -19.81 11.11
CA ALA A 65 12.91 -19.57 11.95
C ALA A 65 12.55 -18.74 13.19
N LEU A 66 13.18 -19.09 14.32
CA LEU A 66 13.05 -18.40 15.59
C LEU A 66 14.33 -17.59 15.87
N PRO A 67 14.25 -16.48 16.62
CA PRO A 67 15.40 -15.60 16.86
C PRO A 67 16.57 -16.25 17.62
N ASN A 68 16.35 -17.43 18.20
CA ASN A 68 17.36 -18.21 18.92
C ASN A 68 18.08 -19.22 18.02
N GLY A 69 17.90 -19.18 16.69
CA GLY A 69 18.48 -20.11 15.73
C GLY A 69 17.75 -21.45 15.57
N SER A 70 16.71 -21.71 16.37
CA SER A 70 15.85 -22.90 16.17
C SER A 70 14.77 -22.65 15.11
N MET A 71 14.17 -23.72 14.59
CA MET A 71 13.09 -23.63 13.60
C MET A 71 11.89 -24.47 14.02
N ILE A 72 10.70 -24.02 13.62
CA ILE A 72 9.47 -24.82 13.70
C ILE A 72 9.10 -25.25 12.29
N ILE A 73 8.87 -26.54 12.13
CA ILE A 73 8.58 -27.21 10.87
C ILE A 73 7.16 -27.73 10.94
N GLY A 74 6.34 -27.39 9.94
CA GLY A 74 4.98 -27.89 9.79
C GLY A 74 4.81 -28.63 8.48
N GLY A 75 3.96 -29.65 8.51
CA GLY A 75 3.69 -30.46 7.34
C GLY A 75 2.68 -31.55 7.61
N MET A 76 2.68 -32.56 6.75
CA MET A 76 1.72 -33.68 6.78
C MET A 76 2.42 -35.03 6.69
N PHE A 77 1.79 -36.06 7.24
CA PHE A 77 2.26 -37.43 7.15
C PHE A 77 1.11 -38.41 6.91
N GLU A 78 1.39 -39.49 6.20
CA GLU A 78 0.46 -40.58 5.98
C GLU A 78 0.83 -41.80 6.83
N GLN A 79 -0.15 -42.36 7.54
CA GLN A 79 -0.04 -43.54 8.40
C GLN A 79 0.88 -43.39 9.62
N THR A 80 2.19 -43.18 9.46
CA THR A 80 3.13 -43.03 10.58
C THR A 80 4.24 -42.06 10.22
N ILE A 81 4.76 -41.34 11.22
CA ILE A 81 5.94 -40.50 11.10
C ILE A 81 6.85 -40.75 12.31
N ASP A 82 8.14 -40.93 12.06
CA ASP A 82 9.16 -41.08 13.10
C ASP A 82 10.29 -40.07 12.87
N PHE A 83 10.65 -39.36 13.93
CA PHE A 83 11.69 -38.35 13.91
C PHE A 83 12.96 -38.99 14.47
N HIS A 84 14.07 -38.90 13.75
CA HIS A 84 15.30 -39.57 14.14
C HIS A 84 15.93 -38.87 15.35
N GLY A 85 15.55 -39.30 16.56
CA GLY A 85 15.96 -38.71 17.83
C GLY A 85 15.19 -39.27 19.04
N ASP A 86 15.38 -38.67 20.22
CA ASP A 86 14.66 -39.00 21.46
C ASP A 86 13.33 -38.20 21.57
N VAL A 87 12.62 -38.00 20.47
CA VAL A 87 11.31 -37.32 20.41
C VAL A 87 10.20 -38.27 19.95
N ILE A 88 8.95 -37.87 20.11
CA ILE A 88 7.80 -38.76 19.88
C ILE A 88 7.40 -38.71 18.39
N GLY A 89 7.36 -39.88 17.75
CA GLY A 89 6.69 -40.08 16.46
C GLY A 89 5.17 -40.30 16.62
N PHE A 90 4.44 -40.17 15.52
CA PHE A 90 2.99 -40.28 15.50
C PHE A 90 2.50 -41.37 14.55
N SER A 91 1.27 -41.82 14.76
CA SER A 91 0.55 -42.72 13.86
C SER A 91 -0.86 -42.23 13.68
N SER A 92 -1.31 -42.16 12.44
CA SER A 92 -2.67 -41.79 12.09
C SER A 92 -3.67 -42.80 12.64
N GLU A 93 -4.72 -42.33 13.33
CA GLU A 93 -5.70 -43.18 14.02
C GLU A 93 -6.94 -43.49 13.15
N ASP A 94 -7.11 -42.85 11.99
CA ASP A 94 -8.31 -42.89 11.16
C ASP A 94 -8.05 -43.52 9.77
N SER A 95 -8.04 -44.85 9.76
CA SER A 95 -8.02 -45.72 8.57
C SER A 95 -6.66 -45.87 7.85
N SER A 96 -6.63 -46.72 6.81
CA SER A 96 -5.42 -47.10 6.07
C SER A 96 -4.88 -46.03 5.12
N PHE A 97 -5.46 -44.83 5.12
CA PHE A 97 -5.10 -43.67 4.29
C PHE A 97 -5.24 -42.35 5.07
N GLY A 98 -5.26 -42.41 6.41
CA GLY A 98 -5.36 -41.20 7.23
C GLY A 98 -4.10 -40.34 7.04
N ILE A 99 -4.34 -39.07 6.72
CA ILE A 99 -3.32 -38.04 6.59
C ILE A 99 -3.57 -37.06 7.73
N ASP A 100 -2.54 -36.87 8.55
CA ASP A 100 -2.57 -35.95 9.67
C ASP A 100 -1.42 -34.96 9.54
N PHE A 101 -1.54 -33.82 10.22
CA PHE A 101 -0.45 -32.85 10.24
C PHE A 101 0.48 -33.07 11.44
N PHE A 102 1.72 -32.59 11.30
CA PHE A 102 2.69 -32.53 12.38
C PHE A 102 3.29 -31.12 12.49
N LEU A 103 3.74 -30.80 13.70
CA LEU A 103 4.63 -29.70 14.01
C LEU A 103 5.86 -30.25 14.72
N ALA A 104 7.05 -29.83 14.32
CA ALA A 104 8.31 -30.29 14.89
C ALA A 104 9.26 -29.12 15.13
N TRP A 105 10.00 -29.18 16.24
CA TRP A 105 11.00 -28.19 16.62
C TRP A 105 12.38 -28.74 16.33
N LEU A 106 13.18 -27.94 15.63
CA LEU A 106 14.54 -28.26 15.26
C LEU A 106 15.47 -27.24 15.89
N ASP A 107 16.53 -27.68 16.57
CA ASP A 107 17.54 -26.77 17.10
C ASP A 107 18.54 -26.31 16.03
N GLU A 108 19.42 -25.36 16.40
CA GLU A 108 20.46 -24.79 15.54
C GLU A 108 21.45 -25.83 14.97
N ASN A 109 21.48 -27.06 15.51
CA ASN A 109 22.38 -28.13 15.08
C ASN A 109 21.65 -29.21 14.25
N GLY A 110 20.40 -28.96 13.83
CA GLY A 110 19.62 -29.92 13.05
C GLY A 110 19.12 -31.11 13.88
N THR A 111 18.94 -30.95 15.20
CA THR A 111 18.39 -32.00 16.06
C THR A 111 16.93 -31.73 16.41
N TRP A 112 16.06 -32.74 16.20
CA TRP A 112 14.66 -32.68 16.61
C TRP A 112 14.53 -32.62 18.14
N THR A 113 13.88 -31.59 18.67
CA THR A 113 13.78 -31.34 20.12
C THR A 113 12.37 -31.53 20.70
N ASN A 114 11.34 -31.28 19.89
CA ASN A 114 9.94 -31.45 20.30
C ASN A 114 9.07 -31.73 19.07
N THR A 115 7.93 -32.39 19.28
CA THR A 115 6.99 -32.76 18.21
C THR A 115 5.55 -32.73 18.73
N VAL A 116 4.63 -32.29 17.88
CA VAL A 116 3.19 -32.24 18.12
C VAL A 116 2.47 -32.69 16.85
N SER A 117 1.30 -33.28 16.98
CA SER A 117 0.41 -33.58 15.85
C SER A 117 -1.02 -33.21 16.23
N GLY A 118 -1.80 -32.77 15.24
CA GLY A 118 -3.24 -32.65 15.36
C GLY A 118 -3.92 -33.51 14.31
N THR A 119 -5.11 -33.99 14.66
CA THR A 119 -5.86 -35.00 13.90
C THR A 119 -7.35 -34.74 14.02
N SER A 120 -8.09 -35.15 13.01
CA SER A 120 -9.53 -35.19 12.93
C SER A 120 -9.98 -36.61 12.51
N THR A 121 -11.16 -36.75 11.88
CA THR A 121 -11.60 -38.02 11.27
C THR A 121 -11.47 -38.01 9.75
N GLY A 122 -10.77 -37.02 9.20
CA GLY A 122 -10.56 -36.80 7.78
C GLY A 122 -9.11 -36.45 7.48
N LEU A 123 -8.84 -36.00 6.25
CA LEU A 123 -7.50 -35.57 5.86
C LEU A 123 -7.18 -34.19 6.45
N ASP A 124 -6.05 -34.09 7.14
CA ASP A 124 -5.57 -32.87 7.78
C ASP A 124 -4.12 -32.56 7.37
N GLY A 125 -3.83 -31.31 7.07
CA GLY A 125 -2.51 -30.85 6.63
C GLY A 125 -2.23 -29.42 7.07
N ILE A 126 -0.94 -29.12 7.25
CA ILE A 126 -0.46 -27.74 7.30
C ILE A 126 -0.01 -27.39 5.90
N ASP A 127 -0.49 -26.27 5.39
CA ASP A 127 -0.25 -25.82 4.01
C ASP A 127 0.69 -24.61 3.98
N ALA A 128 0.65 -23.74 4.99
CA ALA A 128 1.53 -22.57 5.11
C ALA A 128 1.75 -22.15 6.57
N MET A 129 2.89 -21.52 6.86
CA MET A 129 3.24 -21.01 8.19
C MET A 129 4.00 -19.69 8.08
N ASP A 130 3.78 -18.80 9.04
CA ASP A 130 4.49 -17.52 9.12
C ASP A 130 4.59 -17.04 10.59
N ARG A 131 5.22 -15.89 10.84
CA ARG A 131 5.52 -15.38 12.19
C ARG A 131 5.19 -13.90 12.32
N LEU A 132 4.48 -13.56 13.39
CA LEU A 132 4.28 -12.16 13.81
C LEU A 132 5.58 -11.56 14.36
N SER A 133 5.67 -10.22 14.37
CA SER A 133 6.85 -9.50 14.89
C SER A 133 7.16 -9.78 16.37
N ASP A 134 6.17 -10.19 17.17
CA ASP A 134 6.34 -10.56 18.58
C ASP A 134 6.87 -12.00 18.79
N GLY A 135 7.04 -12.75 17.69
CA GLY A 135 7.48 -14.14 17.68
C GLY A 135 6.35 -15.17 17.72
N THR A 136 5.08 -14.76 17.78
CA THR A 136 3.94 -15.67 17.64
C THR A 136 3.95 -16.34 16.27
N VAL A 137 3.74 -17.65 16.23
CA VAL A 137 3.76 -18.44 14.99
C VAL A 137 2.34 -18.72 14.53
N LEU A 138 2.09 -18.46 13.25
CA LEU A 138 0.83 -18.71 12.58
C LEU A 138 0.93 -20.01 11.78
N VAL A 139 -0.14 -20.77 11.81
CA VAL A 139 -0.27 -22.05 11.11
C VAL A 139 -1.59 -22.04 10.36
N ALA A 140 -1.52 -22.15 9.04
CA ALA A 140 -2.68 -22.29 8.17
C ALA A 140 -2.68 -23.68 7.52
N GLY A 141 -3.86 -24.25 7.35
CA GLY A 141 -3.97 -25.58 6.77
C GLY A 141 -5.40 -26.02 6.52
N THR A 142 -5.55 -27.22 5.99
CA THR A 142 -6.83 -27.87 5.74
C THR A 142 -7.09 -28.96 6.76
N PHE A 143 -8.35 -29.16 7.12
CA PHE A 143 -8.77 -30.23 8.02
C PHE A 143 -10.12 -30.82 7.61
N CYS A 144 -10.42 -32.01 8.13
CA CYS A 144 -11.67 -32.74 7.86
C CYS A 144 -11.90 -33.08 6.38
N GLY A 145 -10.85 -33.30 5.60
CA GLY A 145 -10.96 -33.71 4.19
C GLY A 145 -11.71 -35.04 4.02
N MET A 146 -12.52 -35.15 2.97
CA MET A 146 -13.35 -36.32 2.64
C MET A 146 -14.43 -36.69 3.67
N THR A 147 -14.89 -35.74 4.49
CA THR A 147 -15.91 -35.99 5.54
C THR A 147 -17.30 -35.47 5.18
N LYS A 148 -17.60 -35.28 3.90
CA LYS A 148 -18.89 -34.72 3.43
C LYS A 148 -20.09 -35.56 3.92
N GLY A 149 -20.99 -34.92 4.66
CA GLY A 149 -22.17 -35.54 5.27
C GLY A 149 -21.93 -36.20 6.63
N ASP A 150 -20.69 -36.16 7.14
CA ASP A 150 -20.30 -36.67 8.44
C ASP A 150 -19.76 -35.53 9.34
N PRO A 151 -20.04 -35.57 10.66
CA PRO A 151 -19.49 -34.60 11.59
C PRO A 151 -17.99 -34.83 11.76
N CYS A 152 -17.22 -33.76 11.71
CA CYS A 152 -15.77 -33.80 11.88
C CYS A 152 -15.28 -32.57 12.64
N ASN A 153 -14.35 -32.79 13.57
CA ASN A 153 -13.73 -31.74 14.35
C ASN A 153 -12.26 -32.02 14.61
N MET A 154 -11.53 -30.94 14.88
CA MET A 154 -10.10 -30.95 15.18
C MET A 154 -9.85 -30.19 16.48
N THR A 155 -9.03 -30.74 17.37
CA THR A 155 -8.71 -30.11 18.65
C THR A 155 -7.24 -29.68 18.69
N LEU A 156 -7.01 -28.40 18.92
CA LEU A 156 -5.67 -27.81 19.03
C LEU A 156 -5.35 -27.50 20.50
N GLY A 157 -4.66 -28.43 21.16
CA GLY A 157 -4.27 -28.29 22.56
C GLY A 157 -5.46 -28.13 23.50
N ALA A 158 -5.56 -26.97 24.18
CA ALA A 158 -6.61 -26.67 25.15
C ALA A 158 -7.73 -25.77 24.58
N LEU A 159 -7.67 -25.42 23.30
CA LEU A 159 -8.68 -24.60 22.63
C LEU A 159 -10.00 -25.37 22.43
N GLU A 160 -11.07 -24.63 22.19
CA GLU A 160 -12.34 -25.23 21.77
C GLU A 160 -12.16 -25.94 20.41
N PRO A 161 -12.79 -27.12 20.20
CA PRO A 161 -12.65 -27.85 18.95
C PRO A 161 -13.12 -27.04 17.75
N LEU A 162 -12.31 -27.01 16.69
CA LEU A 162 -12.66 -26.49 15.39
C LEU A 162 -13.62 -27.45 14.69
N ASN A 163 -14.66 -26.92 14.05
CA ASN A 163 -15.65 -27.71 13.32
C ASN A 163 -15.83 -27.11 11.92
N LYS A 164 -16.27 -27.93 10.97
CA LYS A 164 -16.85 -27.40 9.72
C LYS A 164 -18.09 -26.57 10.05
N THR A 165 -18.37 -25.56 9.23
CA THR A 165 -19.56 -24.70 9.38
C THR A 165 -20.86 -25.51 9.17
N ASP A 166 -20.82 -26.52 8.29
CA ASP A 166 -21.89 -27.48 8.07
C ASP A 166 -21.28 -28.88 7.79
N ASP A 167 -21.94 -29.95 8.21
CA ASP A 167 -21.48 -31.32 8.00
C ASP A 167 -21.48 -31.71 6.51
N GLU A 168 -22.32 -31.06 5.68
CA GLU A 168 -22.38 -31.27 4.23
C GLU A 168 -21.20 -30.63 3.45
N HIS A 169 -20.30 -29.93 4.13
CA HIS A 169 -19.08 -29.36 3.56
C HIS A 169 -17.99 -30.45 3.37
N GLU A 170 -17.19 -30.31 2.30
CA GLU A 170 -16.18 -31.31 1.90
C GLU A 170 -14.94 -31.33 2.81
N ASN A 171 -14.48 -30.15 3.22
CA ASN A 171 -13.42 -29.91 4.20
C ASN A 171 -13.58 -28.51 4.82
N ALA A 172 -12.62 -28.10 5.63
CA ALA A 172 -12.49 -26.74 6.12
C ALA A 172 -11.01 -26.31 6.11
N VAL A 173 -10.79 -25.00 6.03
CA VAL A 173 -9.48 -24.37 6.24
C VAL A 173 -9.43 -23.83 7.67
N PHE A 174 -8.29 -23.92 8.33
CA PHE A 174 -8.05 -23.28 9.62
C PHE A 174 -6.86 -22.32 9.56
N LEU A 175 -6.92 -21.31 10.42
CA LEU A 175 -5.80 -20.44 10.76
C LEU A 175 -5.69 -20.43 12.29
N ALA A 176 -4.52 -20.71 12.82
CA ALA A 176 -4.28 -20.78 14.25
C ALA A 176 -2.95 -20.13 14.63
N ALA A 177 -2.92 -19.51 15.80
CA ALA A 177 -1.71 -18.93 16.38
C ALA A 177 -1.22 -19.77 17.55
N MET A 178 0.09 -19.94 17.63
CA MET A 178 0.77 -20.59 18.75
C MET A 178 1.97 -19.78 19.19
N ASN A 179 2.32 -19.88 20.48
CA ASN A 179 3.60 -19.37 20.93
C ASN A 179 4.75 -20.26 20.43
N PRO A 180 6.01 -19.78 20.45
CA PRO A 180 7.18 -20.58 20.05
C PRO A 180 7.39 -21.89 20.83
N PHE A 181 6.70 -22.08 21.96
CA PHE A 181 6.79 -23.29 22.79
C PHE A 181 5.73 -24.36 22.44
N GLY A 182 4.87 -24.09 21.46
CA GLY A 182 3.83 -25.02 21.00
C GLY A 182 2.51 -24.94 21.76
N GLU A 183 2.28 -23.87 22.52
CA GLU A 183 0.97 -23.63 23.14
C GLU A 183 0.09 -22.79 22.22
N TRP A 184 -1.06 -23.35 21.83
CA TRP A 184 -2.05 -22.69 20.99
C TRP A 184 -2.75 -21.53 21.73
N ILE A 185 -2.84 -20.36 21.09
CA ILE A 185 -3.37 -19.11 21.64
C ILE A 185 -4.82 -18.92 21.18
N TRP A 186 -5.05 -18.97 19.87
CA TRP A 186 -6.36 -18.85 19.24
C TRP A 186 -6.38 -19.66 17.93
N ALA A 187 -7.59 -19.98 17.46
CA ALA A 187 -7.80 -20.62 16.18
C ALA A 187 -9.16 -20.23 15.58
N THR A 188 -9.21 -20.13 14.26
CA THR A 188 -10.42 -19.86 13.49
C THR A 188 -10.49 -20.80 12.28
N SER A 189 -11.69 -20.98 11.72
CA SER A 189 -11.90 -21.88 10.58
C SER A 189 -12.95 -21.36 9.61
N PHE A 190 -12.75 -21.65 8.33
CA PHE A 190 -13.60 -21.28 7.21
C PHE A 190 -13.96 -22.53 6.40
N SER A 191 -15.21 -22.63 5.94
CA SER A 191 -15.63 -23.74 5.07
C SER A 191 -16.86 -23.39 4.26
N ASN A 192 -17.01 -24.05 3.11
CA ASN A 192 -18.21 -24.02 2.30
C ASN A 192 -18.51 -25.41 1.71
N LEU A 193 -19.50 -25.50 0.81
CA LEU A 193 -20.00 -26.78 0.28
C LEU A 193 -18.95 -27.60 -0.50
N PHE A 194 -17.93 -26.94 -1.03
CA PHE A 194 -16.90 -27.52 -1.89
C PHE A 194 -15.54 -27.55 -1.21
N GLN A 195 -14.62 -28.32 -1.77
CA GLN A 195 -13.24 -28.35 -1.30
C GLN A 195 -12.60 -26.95 -1.36
N MET A 196 -11.94 -26.56 -0.28
CA MET A 196 -11.11 -25.37 -0.14
C MET A 196 -9.65 -25.75 0.11
N SER A 197 -8.71 -24.93 -0.30
CA SER A 197 -7.28 -25.08 0.01
C SER A 197 -6.63 -23.74 0.33
N VAL A 198 -5.54 -23.79 1.10
CA VAL A 198 -4.66 -22.65 1.29
C VAL A 198 -3.72 -22.57 0.09
N ILE A 199 -3.54 -21.37 -0.44
CA ILE A 199 -2.52 -21.06 -1.45
C ILE A 199 -1.27 -20.60 -0.72
N ASP A 200 -1.41 -19.57 0.12
CA ASP A 200 -0.29 -18.99 0.84
C ASP A 200 -0.73 -18.17 2.07
N LEU A 201 0.21 -17.91 2.98
CA LEU A 201 0.07 -17.13 4.21
C LEU A 201 1.23 -16.14 4.33
N MET A 202 0.91 -14.86 4.46
CA MET A 202 1.90 -13.79 4.63
C MET A 202 1.51 -12.83 5.76
N VAL A 203 2.48 -12.41 6.57
CA VAL A 203 2.37 -11.38 7.58
C VAL A 203 3.08 -10.11 7.10
N VAL A 204 2.35 -9.00 7.07
CA VAL A 204 2.93 -7.70 6.68
C VAL A 204 3.45 -6.93 7.90
N GLN A 205 4.21 -5.85 7.68
CA GLN A 205 4.95 -5.12 8.73
C GLN A 205 4.10 -4.64 9.93
N ASN A 206 2.78 -4.44 9.76
CA ASN A 206 1.85 -4.02 10.82
C ASN A 206 1.17 -5.20 11.56
N ASN A 207 1.70 -6.42 11.43
CA ASN A 207 1.12 -7.67 11.93
C ASN A 207 -0.27 -8.03 11.35
N GLN A 208 -0.69 -7.44 10.23
CA GLN A 208 -1.86 -7.96 9.49
C GLN A 208 -1.51 -9.28 8.83
N ILE A 209 -2.44 -10.22 8.93
CA ILE A 209 -2.31 -11.58 8.39
C ILE A 209 -3.07 -11.63 7.07
N HIS A 210 -2.39 -11.99 6.00
CA HIS A 210 -2.96 -12.17 4.66
C HIS A 210 -2.97 -13.66 4.35
N LEU A 211 -4.17 -14.23 4.18
CA LEU A 211 -4.37 -15.65 3.92
C LEU A 211 -5.08 -15.83 2.57
N ALA A 212 -4.36 -16.34 1.57
CA ALA A 212 -4.90 -16.64 0.25
C ALA A 212 -5.52 -18.05 0.22
N LEU A 213 -6.79 -18.12 -0.18
CA LEU A 213 -7.57 -19.35 -0.21
C LEU A 213 -8.12 -19.60 -1.60
N LEU A 214 -7.99 -20.84 -2.09
CA LEU A 214 -8.71 -21.32 -3.25
C LEU A 214 -10.08 -21.85 -2.80
N HIS A 215 -11.16 -21.41 -3.46
CA HIS A 215 -12.51 -21.84 -3.13
C HIS A 215 -13.42 -21.95 -4.37
N ARG A 216 -14.48 -22.74 -4.23
CA ARG A 216 -15.65 -22.77 -5.13
C ARG A 216 -16.89 -22.41 -4.37
N ASP A 217 -17.88 -21.85 -5.07
CA ASP A 217 -19.06 -21.22 -4.48
C ASP A 217 -18.67 -20.02 -3.59
N SER A 218 -19.67 -19.31 -3.09
CA SER A 218 -19.47 -18.17 -2.20
C SER A 218 -18.72 -18.57 -0.93
N LEU A 219 -17.81 -17.70 -0.49
CA LEU A 219 -17.09 -17.82 0.78
C LEU A 219 -17.42 -16.60 1.63
N ALA A 220 -18.01 -16.82 2.81
CA ALA A 220 -18.32 -15.76 3.75
C ALA A 220 -17.26 -15.65 4.84
N ALA A 221 -16.82 -14.43 5.15
CA ALA A 221 -15.97 -14.12 6.29
C ALA A 221 -16.35 -12.74 6.85
N GLY A 222 -16.68 -12.68 8.14
CA GLY A 222 -17.23 -11.45 8.73
C GLY A 222 -18.57 -11.04 8.09
N GLU A 223 -18.66 -9.80 7.62
CA GLU A 223 -19.82 -9.27 6.89
C GLU A 223 -19.67 -9.37 5.37
N ASP A 224 -18.46 -9.71 4.89
CA ASP A 224 -18.15 -9.78 3.46
C ASP A 224 -18.37 -11.18 2.90
N MET A 225 -18.55 -11.22 1.58
CA MET A 225 -18.75 -12.45 0.82
C MET A 225 -17.91 -12.40 -0.44
N ALA A 226 -16.95 -13.33 -0.56
CA ALA A 226 -16.30 -13.61 -1.82
C ALA A 226 -17.31 -14.29 -2.75
N PRO A 227 -17.57 -13.73 -3.94
CA PRO A 227 -18.33 -14.43 -4.95
C PRO A 227 -17.51 -15.61 -5.47
N GLY A 228 -18.20 -16.69 -5.83
CA GLY A 228 -17.57 -17.86 -6.43
C GLY A 228 -18.55 -18.61 -7.33
N SER A 229 -18.02 -19.48 -8.18
CA SER A 229 -18.81 -20.35 -9.05
C SER A 229 -18.82 -21.78 -8.53
N ILE A 230 -19.85 -22.54 -8.91
CA ILE A 230 -19.91 -23.97 -8.59
C ILE A 230 -19.05 -24.83 -9.52
N SER A 231 -18.61 -24.27 -10.65
CA SER A 231 -17.83 -24.98 -11.67
C SER A 231 -16.37 -24.55 -11.71
N GLU A 232 -16.09 -23.27 -11.51
CA GLU A 232 -14.75 -22.68 -11.59
C GLU A 232 -14.22 -22.27 -10.21
N ASP A 233 -12.93 -22.52 -9.96
CA ASP A 233 -12.23 -22.09 -8.75
C ASP A 233 -11.98 -20.58 -8.74
N SER A 234 -11.94 -19.97 -7.56
CA SER A 234 -11.69 -18.54 -7.31
C SER A 234 -10.76 -18.36 -6.12
N ILE A 235 -10.08 -17.21 -6.03
CA ILE A 235 -9.18 -16.90 -4.92
C ILE A 235 -9.81 -15.83 -4.03
N ALA A 236 -9.75 -16.04 -2.72
CA ALA A 236 -10.05 -15.04 -1.71
C ALA A 236 -8.82 -14.81 -0.82
N ILE A 237 -8.36 -13.57 -0.74
CA ILE A 237 -7.33 -13.14 0.21
C ILE A 237 -8.07 -12.56 1.42
N LEU A 238 -8.08 -13.30 2.51
CA LEU A 238 -8.58 -12.84 3.80
C LEU A 238 -7.50 -12.00 4.47
N VAL A 239 -7.84 -10.78 4.88
CA VAL A 239 -6.97 -9.97 5.73
C VAL A 239 -7.52 -9.95 7.14
N LEU A 240 -6.69 -10.36 8.10
CA LEU A 240 -7.02 -10.47 9.51
C LEU A 240 -6.07 -9.64 10.37
N ASP A 241 -6.50 -9.28 11.58
CA ASP A 241 -5.59 -8.72 12.59
C ASP A 241 -4.72 -9.80 13.25
N GLU A 242 -3.78 -9.38 14.09
CA GLU A 242 -2.86 -10.25 14.85
C GLU A 242 -3.57 -11.25 15.79
N ASN A 243 -4.87 -11.05 16.06
CA ASN A 243 -5.70 -11.91 16.90
C ASN A 243 -6.61 -12.84 16.07
N GLY A 244 -6.46 -12.85 14.74
CA GLY A 244 -7.27 -13.66 13.83
C GLY A 244 -8.69 -13.13 13.61
N ASN A 245 -8.97 -11.87 13.96
CA ASN A 245 -10.24 -11.25 13.62
C ASN A 245 -10.22 -10.77 12.18
N TYR A 246 -11.29 -11.08 11.45
CA TYR A 246 -11.48 -10.64 10.09
C TYR A 246 -11.51 -9.10 9.98
N LEU A 247 -10.77 -8.55 9.00
CA LEU A 247 -10.75 -7.12 8.69
C LEU A 247 -11.40 -6.81 7.33
N ARG A 248 -10.93 -7.48 6.27
CA ARG A 248 -11.38 -7.27 4.88
C ARG A 248 -11.02 -8.46 3.99
N MET A 249 -11.49 -8.43 2.74
CA MET A 249 -11.24 -9.48 1.76
C MET A 249 -10.99 -8.90 0.37
N ASN A 250 -10.00 -9.44 -0.34
CA ASN A 250 -9.80 -9.20 -1.78
C ASN A 250 -10.11 -10.48 -2.55
N THR A 251 -10.72 -10.35 -3.73
CA THR A 251 -11.20 -11.52 -4.49
C THR A 251 -10.66 -11.51 -5.90
N VAL A 252 -10.31 -12.69 -6.41
CA VAL A 252 -9.91 -12.93 -7.79
C VAL A 252 -10.84 -13.97 -8.40
N PHE A 253 -11.39 -13.66 -9.56
CA PHE A 253 -12.28 -14.54 -10.30
C PHE A 253 -11.58 -15.07 -11.56
N SER A 254 -11.86 -16.30 -11.95
CA SER A 254 -11.36 -16.90 -13.19
C SER A 254 -12.49 -17.54 -14.00
N SER A 255 -12.37 -17.52 -15.33
CA SER A 255 -13.33 -18.19 -16.23
C SER A 255 -13.10 -19.70 -16.36
N GLU A 256 -11.94 -20.18 -15.90
CA GLU A 256 -11.56 -21.59 -15.83
C GLU A 256 -10.95 -21.90 -14.45
N ASN A 257 -10.74 -23.18 -14.13
CA ASN A 257 -10.11 -23.55 -12.87
C ASN A 257 -8.71 -22.94 -12.74
N LEU A 258 -8.46 -22.37 -11.57
CA LEU A 258 -7.14 -21.90 -11.16
C LEU A 258 -6.36 -23.08 -10.58
N ASP A 259 -5.08 -23.14 -10.89
CA ASP A 259 -4.18 -24.06 -10.22
C ASP A 259 -4.00 -23.63 -8.76
N ASN A 260 -3.79 -24.59 -7.86
CA ASN A 260 -3.45 -24.30 -6.46
C ASN A 260 -1.97 -23.87 -6.32
N THR A 261 -1.47 -23.13 -7.30
CA THR A 261 -0.12 -22.59 -7.39
C THR A 261 -0.22 -21.07 -7.41
N GLY A 262 0.45 -20.41 -6.49
CA GLY A 262 0.44 -18.96 -6.33
C GLY A 262 1.18 -18.59 -5.05
N SER A 263 1.51 -17.31 -4.92
CA SER A 263 2.28 -16.81 -3.79
C SER A 263 1.87 -15.37 -3.47
N LEU A 264 1.88 -15.04 -2.18
CA LEU A 264 1.70 -13.71 -1.64
C LEU A 264 3.07 -13.13 -1.31
N CYS A 265 3.32 -11.91 -1.78
CA CYS A 265 4.57 -11.22 -1.49
C CYS A 265 4.31 -9.76 -1.15
N MET A 266 5.25 -9.19 -0.40
CA MET A 266 5.26 -7.79 -0.01
C MET A 266 6.63 -7.22 -0.35
N ASP A 267 6.67 -6.04 -0.98
CA ASP A 267 7.91 -5.34 -1.27
C ASP A 267 8.42 -4.54 -0.05
N TYR A 268 9.64 -4.01 -0.13
CA TYR A 268 10.24 -3.27 0.98
C TYR A 268 9.57 -1.92 1.26
N SER A 269 8.76 -1.42 0.32
CA SER A 269 7.90 -0.25 0.51
C SER A 269 6.56 -0.58 1.18
N GLY A 270 6.31 -1.85 1.51
CA GLY A 270 5.09 -2.32 2.16
C GLY A 270 3.90 -2.56 1.22
N GLN A 271 4.13 -2.59 -0.08
CA GLN A 271 3.09 -2.89 -1.07
C GLN A 271 2.86 -4.39 -1.18
N THR A 272 1.60 -4.83 -1.29
CA THR A 272 1.25 -6.26 -1.31
C THR A 272 0.79 -6.75 -2.69
N TYR A 273 1.20 -7.98 -3.01
CA TYR A 273 1.01 -8.59 -4.33
C TYR A 273 0.46 -10.01 -4.20
N LEU A 274 -0.26 -10.46 -5.24
CA LEU A 274 -0.61 -11.86 -5.46
C LEU A 274 -0.12 -12.25 -6.85
N ALA A 275 0.69 -13.30 -6.91
CA ALA A 275 1.02 -13.98 -8.15
C ALA A 275 0.21 -15.29 -8.27
N THR A 276 -0.38 -15.55 -9.44
CA THR A 276 -1.17 -16.76 -9.70
C THR A 276 -1.05 -17.22 -11.15
N THR A 277 -1.26 -18.51 -11.37
CA THR A 277 -1.41 -19.11 -12.71
C THR A 277 -2.88 -19.12 -13.12
N PHE A 278 -3.20 -18.85 -14.40
CA PHE A 278 -4.57 -18.86 -14.90
C PHE A 278 -4.69 -19.33 -16.36
N VAL A 279 -5.91 -19.70 -16.77
CA VAL A 279 -6.28 -20.05 -18.15
C VAL A 279 -7.49 -19.21 -18.59
N ASP A 280 -7.50 -18.81 -19.86
CA ASP A 280 -8.55 -17.99 -20.50
C ASP A 280 -8.64 -16.58 -19.93
N VAL A 281 -9.36 -16.34 -18.84
CA VAL A 281 -9.52 -15.00 -18.25
C VAL A 281 -9.42 -15.05 -16.72
N VAL A 282 -8.65 -14.13 -16.14
CA VAL A 282 -8.59 -13.90 -14.69
C VAL A 282 -8.85 -12.42 -14.39
N ASN A 283 -9.62 -12.13 -13.35
CA ASN A 283 -10.05 -10.78 -12.97
C ASN A 283 -9.63 -10.46 -11.54
N PHE A 284 -8.78 -9.44 -11.41
CA PHE A 284 -8.39 -8.82 -10.15
C PHE A 284 -9.26 -7.57 -9.94
N GLY A 285 -10.45 -7.74 -9.38
CA GLY A 285 -11.45 -6.66 -9.37
C GLY A 285 -11.80 -6.23 -10.80
N ASP A 286 -11.58 -4.95 -11.11
CA ASP A 286 -11.81 -4.35 -12.44
C ASP A 286 -10.59 -4.42 -13.39
N HIS A 287 -9.57 -5.22 -13.04
CA HIS A 287 -8.35 -5.39 -13.83
C HIS A 287 -8.27 -6.81 -14.45
N PRO A 288 -8.94 -7.05 -15.60
CA PRO A 288 -8.95 -8.35 -16.27
C PRO A 288 -7.66 -8.63 -17.05
N GLN A 289 -7.21 -9.88 -17.02
CA GLN A 289 -6.11 -10.41 -17.82
C GLN A 289 -6.61 -11.60 -18.66
N SER A 290 -5.97 -11.84 -19.81
CA SER A 290 -6.35 -12.93 -20.71
C SER A 290 -5.15 -13.74 -21.14
N SER A 291 -5.27 -15.07 -21.11
CA SER A 291 -4.19 -15.96 -21.50
C SER A 291 -4.14 -16.13 -23.02
N VAL A 292 -2.95 -16.41 -23.56
CA VAL A 292 -2.72 -16.63 -24.99
C VAL A 292 -2.24 -18.06 -25.22
N GLY A 293 -3.17 -18.99 -25.44
CA GLY A 293 -2.84 -20.39 -25.74
C GLY A 293 -2.96 -21.28 -24.50
N GLY A 294 -1.85 -21.51 -23.80
CA GLY A 294 -1.80 -22.31 -22.58
C GLY A 294 -2.17 -21.54 -21.31
N SER A 295 -1.74 -22.06 -20.16
CA SER A 295 -1.76 -21.33 -18.89
C SER A 295 -0.76 -20.18 -18.90
N ASN A 296 -1.15 -19.04 -18.33
CA ASN A 296 -0.31 -17.84 -18.21
C ASN A 296 -0.24 -17.38 -16.75
N ILE A 297 0.67 -16.45 -16.49
CA ILE A 297 0.93 -15.90 -15.16
C ILE A 297 0.23 -14.55 -15.06
N ALA A 298 -0.35 -14.26 -13.90
CA ALA A 298 -0.83 -12.94 -13.56
C ALA A 298 -0.33 -12.52 -12.18
N VAL A 299 0.05 -11.25 -12.08
CA VAL A 299 0.44 -10.59 -10.84
C VAL A 299 -0.48 -9.39 -10.64
N GLY A 300 -1.09 -9.29 -9.47
CA GLY A 300 -1.91 -8.15 -9.08
C GLY A 300 -1.37 -7.47 -7.84
N GLN A 301 -1.35 -6.14 -7.83
CA GLN A 301 -1.07 -5.36 -6.62
C GLN A 301 -2.38 -4.97 -5.95
N TYR A 302 -2.42 -5.07 -4.62
CA TYR A 302 -3.56 -4.64 -3.82
C TYR A 302 -3.12 -3.90 -2.56
N ASN A 303 -4.05 -3.16 -1.96
CA ASN A 303 -3.88 -2.51 -0.66
C ASN A 303 -5.16 -2.59 0.18
N SER A 304 -5.40 -1.64 1.09
CA SER A 304 -6.63 -1.56 1.89
C SER A 304 -7.88 -1.18 1.09
N GLY A 305 -7.72 -0.50 -0.05
CA GLY A 305 -8.80 -0.07 -0.93
C GLY A 305 -9.18 -1.08 -2.03
N GLY A 306 -8.47 -2.21 -2.14
CA GLY A 306 -8.71 -3.24 -3.14
C GLY A 306 -7.54 -3.43 -4.11
N TRP A 307 -7.84 -3.92 -5.32
CA TRP A 307 -6.86 -4.09 -6.40
C TRP A 307 -6.52 -2.75 -7.04
N LEU A 308 -5.23 -2.50 -7.27
CA LEU A 308 -4.72 -1.27 -7.89
C LEU A 308 -4.43 -1.44 -9.38
N TRP A 309 -3.84 -2.59 -9.73
CA TRP A 309 -3.59 -3.01 -11.11
C TRP A 309 -3.35 -4.52 -11.17
N SER A 310 -3.39 -5.06 -12.38
CA SER A 310 -2.89 -6.41 -12.69
C SER A 310 -2.06 -6.39 -13.95
N SER A 311 -1.05 -7.26 -14.01
CA SER A 311 -0.18 -7.49 -15.15
C SER A 311 -0.08 -8.98 -15.43
N SER A 312 0.05 -9.37 -16.70
CA SER A 312 0.18 -10.77 -17.10
C SER A 312 1.42 -10.99 -17.95
N ALA A 313 1.91 -12.23 -17.91
CA ALA A 313 2.98 -12.73 -18.73
C ALA A 313 2.62 -14.12 -19.24
N GLY A 314 3.04 -14.45 -20.45
CA GLY A 314 2.54 -15.65 -21.09
C GLY A 314 3.07 -15.90 -22.48
N GLY A 315 2.67 -17.03 -23.03
CA GLY A 315 3.03 -17.47 -24.37
C GLY A 315 2.17 -18.64 -24.82
N PRO A 316 2.43 -19.19 -26.02
CA PRO A 316 1.60 -20.24 -26.62
C PRO A 316 1.65 -21.60 -25.90
N GLY A 317 2.63 -21.80 -25.01
CA GLY A 317 2.73 -22.97 -24.13
C GLY A 317 2.23 -22.66 -22.71
N ASP A 318 2.20 -23.70 -21.88
CA ASP A 318 1.87 -23.55 -20.47
C ASP A 318 3.04 -22.86 -19.74
N SER A 319 2.67 -21.95 -18.84
CA SER A 319 3.56 -21.25 -17.92
C SER A 319 2.87 -21.16 -16.57
N VAL A 320 3.66 -21.32 -15.51
CA VAL A 320 3.17 -21.34 -14.13
C VAL A 320 4.03 -20.40 -13.28
N VAL A 321 3.46 -19.89 -12.19
CA VAL A 321 4.23 -19.24 -11.12
C VAL A 321 4.22 -20.15 -9.91
N THR A 322 5.39 -20.34 -9.30
CA THR A 322 5.56 -21.17 -8.11
C THR A 322 5.81 -20.33 -6.87
N ASP A 323 6.51 -19.20 -6.98
CA ASP A 323 6.79 -18.34 -5.84
C ASP A 323 7.06 -16.88 -6.23
N CYS A 324 6.97 -15.96 -5.26
CA CYS A 324 7.31 -14.56 -5.42
C CYS A 324 7.99 -13.95 -4.18
N ALA A 325 8.86 -12.98 -4.40
CA ALA A 325 9.60 -12.26 -3.37
C ALA A 325 9.60 -10.75 -3.64
N GLY A 326 9.53 -9.94 -2.59
CA GLY A 326 9.53 -8.48 -2.69
C GLY A 326 10.91 -7.90 -2.99
N ARG A 327 10.97 -6.91 -3.90
CA ARG A 327 12.22 -6.22 -4.27
C ARG A 327 12.45 -4.97 -3.41
N HIS A 328 13.72 -4.59 -3.21
CA HIS A 328 14.13 -3.43 -2.41
C HIS A 328 13.81 -2.10 -3.09
N ASP A 329 14.00 -2.05 -4.42
CA ASP A 329 13.67 -0.90 -5.28
C ASP A 329 12.16 -0.84 -5.66
N GLY A 330 11.33 -1.65 -4.99
CA GLY A 330 9.88 -1.73 -5.21
C GLY A 330 9.45 -2.77 -6.24
N GLY A 331 8.24 -3.32 -6.03
CA GLY A 331 7.71 -4.41 -6.84
C GLY A 331 8.22 -5.79 -6.41
N VAL A 332 8.15 -6.77 -7.31
CA VAL A 332 8.36 -8.20 -6.98
C VAL A 332 9.20 -8.94 -8.00
N ALA A 333 9.95 -9.92 -7.54
CA ALA A 333 10.52 -10.98 -8.37
C ALA A 333 9.61 -12.22 -8.28
N ILE A 334 9.43 -12.91 -9.41
CA ILE A 334 8.65 -14.13 -9.50
C ILE A 334 9.47 -15.23 -10.17
N THR A 335 9.19 -16.48 -9.79
CA THR A 335 9.78 -17.67 -10.41
C THR A 335 8.71 -18.69 -10.79
N GLY A 336 9.02 -19.55 -11.76
CA GLY A 336 8.16 -20.67 -12.13
C GLY A 336 8.58 -21.33 -13.43
N ASP A 337 7.74 -22.25 -13.92
CA ASP A 337 8.09 -23.12 -15.05
C ASP A 337 7.42 -22.68 -16.36
N PHE A 338 8.01 -23.09 -17.50
CA PHE A 338 7.46 -22.84 -18.83
C PHE A 338 7.91 -23.89 -19.88
N LEU A 339 7.06 -24.16 -20.88
CA LEU A 339 7.27 -25.26 -21.87
C LEU A 339 7.62 -24.80 -23.31
N GLN A 340 7.44 -23.51 -23.64
CA GLN A 340 7.66 -22.98 -25.00
C GLN A 340 8.29 -21.59 -24.93
N ASN A 341 7.94 -20.69 -25.85
CA ASN A 341 8.31 -19.28 -25.75
C ASN A 341 7.44 -18.63 -24.67
N LEU A 342 8.07 -17.79 -23.84
CA LEU A 342 7.42 -17.01 -22.80
C LEU A 342 7.79 -15.53 -22.96
N THR A 343 6.82 -14.64 -22.76
CA THR A 343 7.01 -13.18 -22.88
C THR A 343 6.44 -12.44 -21.69
N PHE A 344 7.19 -11.46 -21.20
CA PHE A 344 6.87 -10.57 -20.08
C PHE A 344 6.81 -9.13 -20.63
N GLY A 345 5.63 -8.72 -21.09
CA GLY A 345 5.49 -7.47 -21.84
C GLY A 345 6.34 -7.50 -23.12
N ASP A 346 7.34 -6.63 -23.20
CA ASP A 346 8.28 -6.55 -24.32
C ASP A 346 9.54 -7.43 -24.15
N VAL A 347 9.68 -8.10 -23.00
CA VAL A 347 10.84 -8.97 -22.69
C VAL A 347 10.53 -10.41 -23.12
N GLU A 348 11.34 -10.98 -24.02
CA GLU A 348 11.21 -12.37 -24.47
C GLU A 348 12.26 -13.26 -23.80
N VAL A 349 11.84 -14.45 -23.35
CA VAL A 349 12.72 -15.48 -22.81
C VAL A 349 13.02 -16.54 -23.88
N GLU A 350 14.21 -17.15 -23.83
CA GLU A 350 14.56 -18.25 -24.74
C GLU A 350 13.57 -19.41 -24.61
N ALA A 351 13.26 -20.07 -25.72
CA ALA A 351 12.26 -21.13 -25.75
C ALA A 351 12.74 -22.36 -24.95
N ALA A 352 11.86 -22.88 -24.09
CA ALA A 352 12.21 -24.00 -23.23
C ALA A 352 12.61 -25.26 -23.99
N VAL A 353 13.55 -26.03 -23.43
CA VAL A 353 13.87 -27.38 -23.87
C VAL A 353 13.15 -28.38 -22.98
N TRP A 354 11.89 -28.66 -23.34
CA TRP A 354 10.94 -29.47 -22.56
C TRP A 354 10.22 -28.69 -21.46
N VAL A 355 10.80 -28.58 -20.26
CA VAL A 355 10.32 -27.71 -19.19
C VAL A 355 11.55 -27.00 -18.65
N ASP A 356 11.53 -25.68 -18.71
CA ASP A 356 12.56 -24.80 -18.18
C ASP A 356 11.91 -23.90 -17.11
N PHE A 357 12.70 -23.21 -16.30
CA PHE A 357 12.19 -22.26 -15.32
C PHE A 357 12.67 -20.84 -15.60
N TYR A 358 11.96 -19.84 -15.10
CA TYR A 358 12.31 -18.44 -15.28
C TYR A 358 12.42 -17.72 -13.94
N GLU A 359 13.13 -16.61 -13.95
CA GLU A 359 13.04 -15.56 -12.94
C GLU A 359 12.70 -14.25 -13.66
N ALA A 360 11.65 -13.55 -13.20
CA ALA A 360 11.21 -12.29 -13.79
C ALA A 360 10.94 -11.23 -12.72
N HIS A 361 11.28 -9.97 -13.01
CA HIS A 361 11.16 -8.84 -12.10
C HIS A 361 10.09 -7.88 -12.62
N LEU A 362 9.25 -7.41 -11.72
CA LEU A 362 8.12 -6.53 -11.96
C LEU A 362 8.24 -5.32 -11.04
N SER A 363 8.10 -4.11 -11.57
CA SER A 363 8.10 -2.88 -10.79
C SER A 363 6.82 -2.70 -9.96
N SER A 364 6.86 -1.75 -9.02
CA SER A 364 5.69 -1.35 -8.21
C SER A 364 4.50 -0.84 -9.04
N ASN A 365 4.72 -0.34 -10.26
CA ASN A 365 3.68 0.13 -11.17
C ASN A 365 3.18 -0.92 -12.18
N GLY A 366 3.62 -2.18 -12.06
CA GLY A 366 3.15 -3.29 -12.91
C GLY A 366 3.86 -3.42 -14.26
N THR A 367 5.02 -2.79 -14.42
CA THR A 367 5.86 -2.90 -15.62
C THR A 367 6.89 -4.01 -15.46
N TRP A 368 6.98 -4.91 -16.44
CA TRP A 368 8.01 -5.94 -16.47
C TRP A 368 9.38 -5.30 -16.74
N LEU A 369 10.31 -5.47 -15.82
CA LEU A 369 11.64 -4.85 -15.87
C LEU A 369 12.66 -5.77 -16.54
N HIS A 370 12.66 -7.04 -16.14
CA HIS A 370 13.63 -8.03 -16.59
C HIS A 370 13.04 -9.44 -16.50
N ALA A 371 13.47 -10.35 -17.37
CA ALA A 371 13.13 -11.76 -17.28
C ALA A 371 14.26 -12.61 -17.88
N THR A 372 14.60 -13.70 -17.22
CA THR A 372 15.62 -14.66 -17.67
C THR A 372 15.09 -16.07 -17.52
N GLY A 373 15.32 -16.90 -18.55
CA GLY A 373 14.99 -18.32 -18.53
C GLY A 373 16.24 -19.16 -18.33
N PHE A 374 16.07 -20.27 -17.61
CA PHE A 374 17.11 -21.20 -17.22
C PHE A 374 16.65 -22.61 -17.53
N GLY A 375 17.54 -23.40 -18.12
CA GLY A 375 17.20 -24.75 -18.53
C GLY A 375 18.42 -25.55 -18.98
N GLY A 376 18.20 -26.84 -19.07
CA GLY A 376 19.21 -27.85 -19.35
C GLY A 376 18.80 -28.77 -20.48
N ASN A 377 19.16 -30.04 -20.35
CA ASN A 377 18.73 -31.08 -21.28
C ASN A 377 17.56 -31.92 -20.76
N GLY A 378 17.12 -31.70 -19.52
CA GLY A 378 16.05 -32.40 -18.82
C GLY A 378 14.81 -31.53 -18.65
N ALA A 379 13.94 -31.91 -17.70
CA ALA A 379 12.91 -31.04 -17.19
C ALA A 379 13.44 -30.34 -15.94
N ASP A 380 13.48 -29.01 -15.97
CA ASP A 380 14.02 -28.13 -14.95
C ASP A 380 12.87 -27.30 -14.38
N HIS A 381 12.69 -27.38 -13.06
CA HIS A 381 11.58 -26.76 -12.35
C HIS A 381 12.10 -25.90 -11.20
N ALA A 382 11.53 -24.71 -11.00
CA ALA A 382 11.79 -23.88 -9.82
C ALA A 382 10.67 -24.03 -8.80
N VAL A 383 11.03 -24.19 -7.53
CA VAL A 383 10.06 -24.42 -6.44
C VAL A 383 9.86 -23.18 -5.57
N ALA A 384 10.94 -22.49 -5.20
CA ALA A 384 10.87 -21.32 -4.34
C ALA A 384 11.99 -20.31 -4.65
N LEU A 385 11.75 -19.06 -4.30
CA LEU A 385 12.64 -17.91 -4.51
C LEU A 385 12.71 -17.07 -3.24
N HIS A 386 13.91 -16.69 -2.83
CA HIS A 386 14.12 -15.70 -1.79
C HIS A 386 15.04 -14.58 -2.29
N LEU A 387 14.73 -13.33 -1.93
CA LEU A 387 15.60 -12.19 -2.18
C LEU A 387 16.30 -11.78 -0.89
N THR A 388 17.63 -11.77 -0.90
CA THR A 388 18.47 -11.26 0.21
C THR A 388 18.38 -9.74 0.32
N GLU A 389 18.86 -9.17 1.44
CA GLU A 389 18.92 -7.71 1.63
C GLU A 389 19.76 -6.99 0.55
N GLN A 390 20.79 -7.64 0.01
CA GLN A 390 21.61 -7.14 -1.10
C GLN A 390 20.94 -7.27 -2.48
N GLY A 391 19.71 -7.78 -2.53
CA GLY A 391 18.95 -7.99 -3.77
C GLY A 391 19.34 -9.25 -4.55
N ASP A 392 20.18 -10.12 -4.00
CA ASP A 392 20.52 -11.42 -4.60
C ASP A 392 19.36 -12.42 -4.49
N SER A 393 19.15 -13.20 -5.54
CA SER A 393 18.13 -14.25 -5.65
C SER A 393 18.69 -15.61 -5.25
N ILE A 394 18.12 -16.23 -4.21
CA ILE A 394 18.35 -17.64 -3.87
C ILE A 394 17.20 -18.46 -4.43
N ILE A 395 17.52 -19.42 -5.31
CA ILE A 395 16.54 -20.25 -6.01
C ILE A 395 16.80 -21.71 -5.67
N VAL A 396 15.73 -22.43 -5.31
CA VAL A 396 15.72 -23.88 -5.18
C VAL A 396 14.79 -24.48 -6.22
N GLY A 397 15.19 -25.64 -6.75
CA GLY A 397 14.38 -26.35 -7.72
C GLY A 397 14.87 -27.76 -7.95
N LYS A 398 14.34 -28.40 -8.98
CA LYS A 398 14.69 -29.77 -9.34
C LYS A 398 14.97 -29.91 -10.83
N SER A 399 15.87 -30.81 -11.18
CA SER A 399 16.23 -31.10 -12.57
C SER A 399 16.23 -32.59 -12.81
N SER A 400 15.63 -33.05 -13.91
CA SER A 400 15.75 -34.45 -14.36
C SER A 400 16.98 -34.71 -15.23
N GLY A 401 17.88 -33.74 -15.36
CA GLY A 401 18.97 -33.78 -16.33
C GLY A 401 20.13 -32.90 -15.92
N SER A 402 21.02 -32.61 -16.87
CA SER A 402 22.10 -31.66 -16.62
C SER A 402 21.58 -30.23 -16.79
N LEU A 403 21.72 -29.41 -15.75
CA LEU A 403 21.32 -28.01 -15.71
C LEU A 403 22.56 -27.10 -15.75
N THR A 404 22.48 -25.99 -16.49
CA THR A 404 23.56 -25.00 -16.57
C THR A 404 23.09 -23.64 -16.07
N LEU A 405 23.75 -23.13 -15.04
CA LEU A 405 23.45 -21.86 -14.39
C LEU A 405 24.71 -20.99 -14.44
N GLY A 406 24.77 -20.04 -15.38
CA GLY A 406 25.99 -19.26 -15.63
C GLY A 406 27.18 -20.16 -16.01
N GLU A 407 28.26 -20.11 -15.22
CA GLU A 407 29.43 -20.98 -15.40
C GLU A 407 29.29 -22.35 -14.72
N PHE A 408 28.26 -22.55 -13.90
CA PHE A 408 28.04 -23.78 -13.14
C PHE A 408 27.26 -24.81 -13.95
N VAL A 409 27.84 -26.01 -14.07
CA VAL A 409 27.21 -27.15 -14.74
C VAL A 409 26.88 -28.21 -13.70
N LEU A 410 25.60 -28.32 -13.36
CA LEU A 410 25.06 -29.32 -12.45
C LEU A 410 24.80 -30.60 -13.24
N ASN A 411 25.51 -31.66 -12.88
CA ASN A 411 25.36 -32.94 -13.57
C ASN A 411 24.29 -33.77 -12.86
N ASP A 412 23.40 -34.34 -13.66
CA ASP A 412 22.48 -35.42 -13.31
C ASP A 412 23.24 -36.55 -12.56
N ILE A 413 22.87 -36.77 -11.30
CA ILE A 413 23.56 -37.64 -10.34
C ILE A 413 23.29 -39.11 -10.67
N ASP A 414 22.10 -39.45 -11.15
CA ASP A 414 21.70 -40.81 -11.48
C ASP A 414 21.84 -41.15 -12.98
N GLY A 415 21.88 -40.13 -13.83
CA GLY A 415 22.02 -40.23 -15.28
C GLY A 415 20.72 -40.62 -16.00
N ILE A 416 19.56 -40.49 -15.36
CA ILE A 416 18.23 -40.91 -15.83
C ILE A 416 17.37 -39.69 -16.17
N ASN A 417 17.55 -39.20 -17.40
CA ASN A 417 16.68 -38.17 -17.96
C ASN A 417 15.38 -38.75 -18.54
N ASP A 418 14.41 -38.99 -17.67
CA ASP A 418 13.05 -39.43 -18.03
C ASP A 418 11.91 -38.54 -17.49
N GLY A 419 12.26 -37.42 -16.83
CA GLY A 419 11.34 -36.45 -16.21
C GLY A 419 10.60 -36.94 -14.97
N ASN A 420 11.02 -38.06 -14.39
CA ASN A 420 10.46 -38.59 -13.14
C ASN A 420 11.52 -38.96 -12.11
N HIS A 421 12.81 -38.83 -12.45
CA HIS A 421 13.92 -38.91 -11.52
C HIS A 421 14.58 -37.54 -11.55
N HIS A 422 14.45 -36.81 -10.45
CA HIS A 422 14.99 -35.47 -10.33
C HIS A 422 16.06 -35.42 -9.25
N ASP A 423 17.02 -34.52 -9.44
CA ASP A 423 17.94 -34.05 -8.41
C ASP A 423 17.54 -32.64 -7.96
N VAL A 424 17.77 -32.33 -6.69
CA VAL A 424 17.60 -30.98 -6.15
C VAL A 424 18.76 -30.09 -6.62
N PHE A 425 18.46 -28.85 -7.01
CA PHE A 425 19.46 -27.80 -7.14
C PHE A 425 19.17 -26.64 -6.20
N LEU A 426 20.22 -25.99 -5.74
CA LEU A 426 20.19 -24.75 -4.97
C LEU A 426 21.26 -23.82 -5.53
N GLY A 427 20.95 -22.55 -5.69
CA GLY A 427 21.94 -21.57 -6.12
C GLY A 427 21.57 -20.14 -5.75
N GLN A 428 22.58 -19.28 -5.71
CA GLN A 428 22.44 -17.85 -5.51
C GLN A 428 22.89 -17.11 -6.76
N ARG A 429 22.04 -16.18 -7.19
CA ARG A 429 22.25 -15.32 -8.35
C ARG A 429 22.27 -13.89 -7.88
N GLN A 430 23.28 -13.15 -8.33
CA GLN A 430 23.47 -11.77 -7.92
C GLN A 430 22.49 -10.82 -8.60
N ALA A 431 22.29 -9.64 -8.02
CA ALA A 431 21.49 -8.56 -8.62
C ALA A 431 21.99 -8.16 -10.03
N ASN A 432 23.31 -8.25 -10.28
CA ASN A 432 23.92 -8.02 -11.60
C ASN A 432 23.65 -9.14 -12.64
N SER A 433 22.87 -10.16 -12.28
CA SER A 433 22.48 -11.34 -13.07
C SER A 433 23.55 -12.42 -13.29
N ASP A 434 24.72 -12.32 -12.66
CA ASP A 434 25.69 -13.41 -12.62
C ASP A 434 25.33 -14.43 -11.51
N TRP A 435 25.67 -15.71 -11.73
CA TRP A 435 25.53 -16.73 -10.70
C TRP A 435 26.74 -16.68 -9.78
N ASP A 436 26.51 -16.62 -8.46
CA ASP A 436 27.59 -16.65 -7.49
C ASP A 436 28.04 -18.08 -7.21
N TRP A 437 27.07 -18.95 -6.91
CA TRP A 437 27.29 -20.37 -6.72
C TRP A 437 26.02 -21.15 -7.07
N ALA A 438 26.20 -22.40 -7.48
CA ALA A 438 25.12 -23.36 -7.67
C ALA A 438 25.61 -24.77 -7.38
N ILE A 439 24.77 -25.56 -6.71
CA ILE A 439 25.07 -26.92 -6.26
C ILE A 439 23.89 -27.84 -6.49
N SER A 440 24.15 -29.15 -6.55
CA SER A 440 23.11 -30.18 -6.60
C SER A 440 23.16 -31.09 -5.37
N GLY A 441 22.00 -31.57 -4.95
CA GLY A 441 21.83 -32.56 -3.90
C GLY A 441 20.86 -33.64 -4.36
N GLY A 442 21.13 -34.89 -4.03
CA GLY A 442 20.31 -36.01 -4.50
C GLY A 442 21.04 -37.34 -4.50
N GLY A 443 20.42 -38.34 -5.14
CA GLY A 443 20.81 -39.74 -5.05
C GLY A 443 20.65 -40.52 -6.35
N GLN A 444 20.09 -41.73 -6.22
CA GLN A 444 19.64 -42.53 -7.37
C GLN A 444 18.11 -42.61 -7.42
N GLY A 445 17.46 -41.73 -6.67
CA GLY A 445 16.04 -41.71 -6.44
C GLY A 445 15.40 -40.56 -7.20
N ASP A 446 14.17 -40.27 -6.81
CA ASP A 446 13.48 -39.04 -7.17
C ASP A 446 13.56 -38.11 -5.96
N ASP A 447 14.42 -37.10 -6.06
CA ASP A 447 14.73 -36.11 -5.02
C ASP A 447 13.98 -34.81 -5.34
N ILE A 448 12.97 -34.48 -4.55
CA ILE A 448 12.04 -33.38 -4.82
C ILE A 448 12.12 -32.35 -3.70
N PRO A 449 12.50 -31.09 -3.97
CA PRO A 449 12.38 -30.03 -2.99
C PRO A 449 10.92 -29.62 -2.82
N ASP A 450 10.55 -29.31 -1.58
CA ASP A 450 9.21 -28.89 -1.18
C ASP A 450 9.12 -27.40 -0.84
N GLY A 451 10.23 -26.78 -0.44
CA GLY A 451 10.22 -25.39 0.00
C GLY A 451 11.61 -24.88 0.37
N LEU A 452 11.71 -23.55 0.46
CA LEU A 452 12.89 -22.82 0.88
C LEU A 452 12.52 -21.98 2.10
N GLY A 453 13.31 -22.10 3.16
CA GLY A 453 13.25 -21.22 4.32
C GLY A 453 14.62 -20.63 4.58
N MET A 454 14.68 -19.58 5.38
CA MET A 454 15.95 -18.98 5.81
C MET A 454 16.18 -19.27 7.28
N SER A 455 17.41 -19.61 7.63
CA SER A 455 17.85 -19.68 9.03
C SER A 455 17.89 -18.28 9.65
N ALA A 456 18.05 -18.21 10.98
CA ALA A 456 18.21 -16.93 11.67
C ALA A 456 19.51 -16.18 11.28
N THR A 457 20.45 -16.87 10.63
CA THR A 457 21.70 -16.33 10.10
C THR A 457 21.63 -16.05 8.60
N GLY A 458 20.43 -15.99 8.00
CA GLY A 458 20.28 -15.66 6.58
C GLY A 458 20.79 -16.74 5.61
N SER A 459 21.13 -17.94 6.09
CA SER A 459 21.53 -19.07 5.23
C SER A 459 20.33 -19.94 4.83
N PRO A 460 20.30 -20.49 3.59
CA PRO A 460 19.16 -21.23 3.07
C PRO A 460 18.96 -22.61 3.71
N VAL A 461 17.72 -22.94 4.00
CA VAL A 461 17.24 -24.23 4.50
C VAL A 461 16.27 -24.81 3.49
N VAL A 462 16.65 -25.92 2.86
CA VAL A 462 15.85 -26.60 1.84
C VAL A 462 15.12 -27.78 2.48
N SER A 463 13.80 -27.82 2.36
CA SER A 463 13.03 -29.04 2.64
C SER A 463 12.87 -29.88 1.38
N PHE A 464 12.98 -31.19 1.49
CA PHE A 464 12.84 -32.11 0.37
C PHE A 464 12.29 -33.47 0.80
N ILE A 465 11.83 -34.24 -0.18
CA ILE A 465 11.55 -35.67 -0.04
C ILE A 465 12.44 -36.48 -0.99
N SER A 466 12.79 -37.69 -0.57
CA SER A 466 13.52 -38.62 -1.42
C SER A 466 13.10 -40.06 -1.19
N ASN A 467 13.11 -40.85 -2.26
CA ASN A 467 12.80 -42.28 -2.23
C ASN A 467 14.03 -43.20 -2.25
N ASN A 468 15.23 -42.64 -2.13
CA ASN A 468 16.47 -43.40 -2.13
C ASN A 468 17.55 -42.69 -1.30
N ASP A 469 18.66 -43.39 -1.03
CA ASP A 469 19.81 -42.78 -0.39
C ASP A 469 20.39 -41.66 -1.28
N GLY A 470 20.79 -40.56 -0.66
CA GLY A 470 21.28 -39.37 -1.35
C GLY A 470 22.40 -38.65 -0.59
N THR A 471 22.95 -37.61 -1.20
CA THR A 471 23.93 -36.71 -0.58
C THR A 471 23.54 -35.26 -0.88
N PHE A 472 23.52 -34.44 0.16
CA PHE A 472 23.13 -33.02 0.10
C PHE A 472 24.28 -32.22 0.73
N GLY A 473 25.04 -31.49 -0.10
CA GLY A 473 26.34 -30.93 0.28
C GLY A 473 27.29 -32.02 0.78
N THR A 474 27.81 -31.87 2.00
CA THR A 474 28.65 -32.87 2.65
C THR A 474 27.90 -33.91 3.50
N HIS A 475 26.56 -33.83 3.56
CA HIS A 475 25.73 -34.65 4.43
C HIS A 475 25.07 -35.81 3.68
N ALA A 476 25.12 -37.01 4.28
CA ALA A 476 24.45 -38.18 3.74
C ALA A 476 22.99 -38.25 4.20
N PHE A 477 22.09 -38.54 3.27
CA PHE A 477 20.68 -38.86 3.52
C PHE A 477 20.49 -40.38 3.38
N ASP A 478 20.04 -41.03 4.45
CA ASP A 478 19.81 -42.48 4.50
C ASP A 478 18.30 -42.74 4.52
N GLN A 479 17.81 -43.31 3.43
CA GLN A 479 16.40 -43.54 3.20
C GLN A 479 16.01 -44.94 3.69
N ARG A 480 14.88 -45.04 4.38
CA ARG A 480 14.46 -46.29 5.05
C ARG A 480 13.25 -46.95 4.42
N GLN A 481 12.26 -46.19 3.96
CA GLN A 481 10.96 -46.72 3.54
C GLN A 481 10.52 -46.31 2.13
N GLN A 482 9.45 -45.53 1.94
CA GLN A 482 8.99 -45.12 0.61
C GLN A 482 9.58 -43.77 0.21
N TYR A 483 8.99 -42.66 0.62
CA TYR A 483 9.59 -41.33 0.55
C TYR A 483 9.80 -40.88 1.99
N ASP A 484 11.03 -40.51 2.34
CA ASP A 484 11.32 -39.89 3.64
C ASP A 484 11.62 -38.40 3.41
N MET A 485 11.35 -37.56 4.41
CA MET A 485 11.57 -36.12 4.32
C MET A 485 12.93 -35.71 4.93
N GLY A 486 13.51 -34.65 4.38
CA GLY A 486 14.77 -34.07 4.81
C GLY A 486 14.71 -32.55 4.88
N LEU A 487 15.53 -31.99 5.76
CA LEU A 487 15.86 -30.58 5.86
C LEU A 487 17.37 -30.45 5.74
N TRP A 488 17.81 -29.62 4.82
CA TRP A 488 19.22 -29.35 4.56
C TRP A 488 19.49 -27.86 4.74
N LEU A 489 20.22 -27.52 5.80
CA LEU A 489 20.80 -26.20 5.97
C LEU A 489 22.13 -26.16 5.21
N TYR A 490 22.25 -25.24 4.27
CA TYR A 490 23.48 -24.99 3.54
C TYR A 490 24.10 -23.67 4.02
N GLU A 491 25.25 -23.77 4.69
CA GLU A 491 26.00 -22.61 5.19
C GLU A 491 27.39 -22.58 4.57
N THR A 492 27.83 -21.39 4.20
CA THR A 492 29.16 -21.15 3.63
C THR A 492 29.82 -19.92 4.27
N ASP A 493 31.14 -19.91 4.20
CA ASP A 493 32.05 -18.79 4.48
C ASP A 493 33.00 -18.74 3.28
N LEU A 494 32.63 -17.95 2.27
CA LEU A 494 33.25 -18.01 0.94
C LEU A 494 34.65 -17.39 0.94
N ASP A 495 34.83 -16.28 1.66
CA ASP A 495 36.07 -15.52 1.69
C ASP A 495 37.00 -15.85 2.88
N LEU A 496 36.53 -16.71 3.80
CA LEU A 496 37.27 -17.27 4.93
C LEU A 496 37.68 -16.24 5.99
N ASP A 497 36.83 -15.24 6.19
CA ASP A 497 37.01 -14.24 7.24
C ASP A 497 36.38 -14.70 8.59
N GLY A 498 35.61 -15.78 8.59
CA GLY A 498 34.98 -16.37 9.77
C GLY A 498 33.61 -15.79 10.13
N VAL A 499 33.04 -14.95 9.27
CA VAL A 499 31.62 -14.61 9.20
C VAL A 499 30.97 -15.57 8.18
N LEU A 500 29.70 -15.91 8.40
CA LEU A 500 28.97 -16.78 7.47
C LEU A 500 28.29 -15.91 6.42
N ASP A 501 28.28 -16.35 5.16
CA ASP A 501 27.77 -15.58 4.01
C ASP A 501 26.35 -15.04 4.23
N GLY A 502 25.51 -15.74 5.01
CA GLY A 502 24.14 -15.30 5.28
C GLY A 502 24.00 -14.10 6.23
N ILE A 503 25.05 -13.74 6.97
CA ILE A 503 25.14 -12.53 7.81
C ILE A 503 26.34 -11.65 7.45
N ASP A 504 27.06 -12.01 6.38
CA ASP A 504 28.24 -11.29 5.93
C ASP A 504 27.81 -10.13 5.04
N ASN A 505 28.13 -8.90 5.42
CA ASN A 505 27.82 -7.74 4.60
C ASN A 505 28.76 -7.61 3.38
N CYS A 506 29.84 -8.39 3.31
CA CYS A 506 30.69 -8.53 2.14
C CYS A 506 31.09 -9.99 1.88
N PRO A 507 30.16 -10.89 1.48
CA PRO A 507 30.38 -12.34 1.40
C PRO A 507 31.55 -12.82 0.52
N LYS A 508 32.17 -11.93 -0.27
CA LYS A 508 33.27 -12.24 -1.19
C LYS A 508 34.58 -11.56 -0.83
N THR A 509 34.57 -10.64 0.13
CA THR A 509 35.67 -9.75 0.44
C THR A 509 35.89 -9.69 1.94
N ALA A 510 36.85 -10.49 2.40
CA ALA A 510 37.11 -10.69 3.83
C ALA A 510 37.21 -9.39 4.65
N ASN A 511 36.27 -9.20 5.57
CA ASN A 511 36.14 -8.08 6.50
C ASN A 511 35.58 -8.56 7.85
N ASN A 512 36.41 -9.24 8.63
CA ASN A 512 35.98 -9.88 9.88
C ASN A 512 35.36 -8.92 10.93
N ASP A 513 35.55 -7.61 10.77
CA ASP A 513 34.98 -6.56 11.62
C ASP A 513 33.62 -6.05 11.16
N GLN A 514 33.17 -6.40 9.94
CA GLN A 514 31.85 -6.10 9.38
C GLN A 514 31.50 -4.61 9.52
N ALA A 515 32.47 -3.76 9.20
CA ALA A 515 32.27 -2.32 9.19
C ALA A 515 31.26 -1.95 8.08
N ASN A 516 30.38 -1.01 8.42
CA ASN A 516 29.31 -0.50 7.57
C ASN A 516 28.95 0.90 8.12
N LEU A 517 29.37 1.95 7.42
CA LEU A 517 29.32 3.33 7.87
C LEU A 517 27.90 3.92 7.78
N ASP A 518 27.21 3.72 6.67
CA ASP A 518 25.88 4.25 6.37
C ASP A 518 24.73 3.31 6.79
N SER A 519 25.07 2.08 7.19
CA SER A 519 24.18 1.00 7.62
C SER A 519 23.27 0.45 6.52
N ASP A 520 23.75 0.42 5.28
CA ASP A 520 23.07 -0.22 4.15
C ASP A 520 23.29 -1.76 4.11
N PRO A 521 22.85 -2.50 3.07
CA PRO A 521 23.08 -3.95 2.96
C PRO A 521 24.52 -4.37 2.64
N TYR A 522 25.38 -3.46 2.19
CA TYR A 522 26.77 -3.71 1.84
C TYR A 522 27.67 -3.33 3.03
N GLY A 523 28.96 -3.62 2.95
CA GLY A 523 29.93 -3.23 3.99
C GLY A 523 31.04 -2.40 3.40
N ASP A 524 31.72 -1.58 4.20
CA ASP A 524 32.66 -0.55 3.73
C ASP A 524 33.71 -1.05 2.70
N VAL A 525 34.05 -2.35 2.71
CA VAL A 525 35.07 -2.93 1.83
C VAL A 525 34.55 -3.37 0.45
N CYS A 526 33.23 -3.55 0.32
CA CYS A 526 32.56 -4.03 -0.89
C CYS A 526 31.39 -3.13 -1.32
N ASP A 527 31.20 -2.03 -0.60
CA ASP A 527 30.31 -0.95 -0.96
C ASP A 527 30.96 -0.03 -1.99
N ASP A 528 30.19 0.38 -2.99
CA ASP A 528 30.61 1.30 -4.03
C ASP A 528 30.34 2.77 -3.63
N ASP A 529 29.59 3.03 -2.56
CA ASP A 529 29.22 4.33 -1.98
C ASP A 529 29.14 4.22 -0.43
N ILE A 530 30.28 4.38 0.26
CA ILE A 530 30.43 3.95 1.68
C ILE A 530 29.62 4.81 2.68
N ASP A 531 29.39 6.09 2.41
CA ASP A 531 28.61 6.97 3.28
C ASP A 531 27.17 7.23 2.77
N GLY A 532 26.84 6.70 1.59
CA GLY A 532 25.49 6.62 1.07
C GLY A 532 24.98 7.97 0.57
N ASP A 533 25.86 8.83 0.08
CA ASP A 533 25.54 10.16 -0.40
C ASP A 533 25.15 10.21 -1.90
N ALA A 534 25.15 9.05 -2.57
CA ALA A 534 24.88 8.85 -3.99
C ALA A 534 26.01 9.28 -4.95
N VAL A 535 27.22 9.53 -4.44
CA VAL A 535 28.46 9.64 -5.23
C VAL A 535 29.28 8.37 -5.04
N LEU A 536 29.85 7.85 -6.12
CA LEU A 536 30.65 6.64 -6.03
C LEU A 536 31.98 6.96 -5.36
N ASN A 537 32.49 6.05 -4.52
CA ASN A 537 33.79 6.18 -3.82
C ASN A 537 34.99 6.56 -4.71
N GLU A 538 34.93 6.30 -6.02
CA GLU A 538 35.99 6.65 -6.99
C GLU A 538 35.85 8.04 -7.62
N GLU A 539 34.66 8.63 -7.52
CA GLU A 539 34.30 9.99 -7.93
C GLU A 539 34.14 10.94 -6.73
N ASP A 540 34.27 10.41 -5.52
CA ASP A 540 34.10 11.10 -4.24
C ASP A 540 35.46 11.42 -3.55
N ASP A 541 35.66 12.69 -3.17
CA ASP A 541 36.84 13.18 -2.46
C ASP A 541 36.72 13.00 -0.93
N CYS A 542 35.51 12.74 -0.41
CA CYS A 542 35.13 12.47 0.97
C CYS A 542 34.44 11.10 1.21
N PRO A 543 34.93 9.95 0.69
CA PRO A 543 34.22 8.64 0.65
C PRO A 543 34.04 7.91 2.00
N THR A 544 34.25 8.59 3.13
CA THR A 544 33.97 8.07 4.47
C THR A 544 33.47 9.20 5.36
N GLY A 545 32.65 10.07 4.75
CA GLY A 545 32.21 11.35 5.23
C GLY A 545 31.03 11.30 6.20
N ASP A 546 30.27 12.39 6.24
CA ASP A 546 29.02 12.42 6.99
C ASP A 546 27.95 11.56 6.27
N VAL A 547 27.15 10.82 7.04
CA VAL A 547 26.07 9.96 6.48
C VAL A 547 24.69 10.61 6.56
N GLY A 548 23.75 10.15 5.74
CA GLY A 548 22.33 10.52 5.84
C GLY A 548 21.95 11.83 5.13
N TRP A 549 22.71 12.19 4.12
CA TRP A 549 22.41 13.23 3.14
C TRP A 549 22.63 12.65 1.73
N ALA A 550 22.34 13.42 0.69
CA ALA A 550 22.65 13.01 -0.68
C ALA A 550 23.20 14.19 -1.46
N ALA A 551 24.25 13.96 -2.24
CA ALA A 551 24.88 14.94 -3.11
C ALA A 551 23.88 15.51 -4.13
N ASN A 552 23.81 16.84 -4.16
CA ASN A 552 23.00 17.61 -5.09
C ASN A 552 23.49 19.06 -5.07
N SER A 553 23.10 19.84 -6.08
CA SER A 553 23.57 21.22 -6.29
C SER A 553 23.32 22.21 -5.13
N ILE A 554 22.62 21.82 -4.06
CA ILE A 554 22.39 22.67 -2.87
C ILE A 554 23.34 22.29 -1.73
N SER A 555 23.66 21.00 -1.58
CA SER A 555 24.43 20.46 -0.45
C SER A 555 25.85 20.00 -0.79
N ASP A 556 26.14 19.88 -2.09
CA ASP A 556 27.43 19.56 -2.69
C ASP A 556 27.51 20.37 -4.00
N HIS A 557 28.12 21.55 -3.92
CA HIS A 557 28.06 22.55 -4.97
C HIS A 557 28.93 22.20 -6.18
N ASP A 558 30.14 21.66 -5.98
CA ASP A 558 31.04 21.27 -7.06
C ASP A 558 30.88 19.81 -7.51
N SER A 559 30.06 19.03 -6.80
CA SER A 559 29.73 17.63 -7.07
C SER A 559 30.90 16.67 -6.87
N ASP A 560 31.72 16.90 -5.86
CA ASP A 560 32.85 16.06 -5.50
C ASP A 560 32.57 15.03 -4.40
N GLY A 561 31.32 14.94 -3.89
CA GLY A 561 30.93 14.02 -2.81
C GLY A 561 31.24 14.53 -1.39
N CYS A 562 31.78 15.74 -1.26
CA CYS A 562 31.97 16.38 0.03
C CYS A 562 30.78 17.30 0.35
N ARG A 563 30.25 17.18 1.57
CA ARG A 563 29.17 18.07 2.01
C ARG A 563 29.70 19.48 2.31
N ASP A 564 29.25 20.47 1.54
CA ASP A 564 29.57 21.91 1.68
C ASP A 564 29.62 22.38 3.15
N ALA A 565 28.62 21.97 3.93
CA ALA A 565 28.40 22.52 5.26
C ALA A 565 29.33 21.94 6.35
N THR A 566 29.98 20.81 6.12
CA THR A 566 30.65 20.05 7.19
C THR A 566 32.01 19.49 6.86
N GLU A 567 32.26 19.05 5.62
CA GLU A 567 33.48 18.32 5.26
C GLU A 567 34.17 18.79 3.99
N ASP A 568 33.43 19.46 3.11
CA ASP A 568 34.04 20.27 2.07
C ASP A 568 34.73 21.50 2.69
N ALA A 569 35.84 21.91 2.09
CA ALA A 569 36.61 23.08 2.48
C ALA A 569 36.82 24.06 1.33
N ASP A 570 36.34 23.76 0.12
CA ASP A 570 36.48 24.54 -1.12
C ASP A 570 35.24 24.26 -2.01
N ASP A 571 34.08 24.79 -1.61
CA ASP A 571 32.75 24.46 -2.16
C ASP A 571 32.65 24.57 -3.71
N ASP A 572 33.54 25.31 -4.40
CA ASP A 572 33.54 25.48 -5.86
C ASP A 572 34.84 25.06 -6.59
N GLU A 573 35.79 24.46 -5.85
CA GLU A 573 37.10 23.95 -6.27
C GLU A 573 37.90 24.96 -7.13
N ASP A 574 37.81 26.24 -6.76
CA ASP A 574 38.56 27.32 -7.41
C ASP A 574 40.01 27.43 -6.89
N GLY A 575 40.31 26.76 -5.77
CA GLY A 575 41.59 26.71 -5.08
C GLY A 575 41.75 27.68 -3.90
N ILE A 576 40.68 28.35 -3.46
CA ILE A 576 40.61 29.25 -2.32
C ILE A 576 39.57 28.72 -1.32
N PHE A 577 40.02 28.14 -0.21
CA PHE A 577 39.11 27.64 0.83
C PHE A 577 38.08 28.67 1.32
N ASP A 578 36.85 28.23 1.60
CA ASP A 578 35.68 29.05 1.94
C ASP A 578 35.92 30.06 3.05
N ASP A 579 36.71 29.66 4.06
CA ASP A 579 37.11 30.51 5.19
C ASP A 579 37.85 31.80 4.76
N TYR A 580 38.41 31.79 3.55
CA TYR A 580 39.16 32.88 2.91
C TYR A 580 38.55 33.33 1.58
N ASP A 581 37.47 32.70 1.15
CA ASP A 581 36.73 33.00 -0.07
C ASP A 581 35.60 34.01 0.20
N ALA A 582 35.46 35.01 -0.66
CA ALA A 582 34.36 35.96 -0.65
C ALA A 582 33.15 35.48 -1.50
N CYS A 583 33.37 34.49 -2.35
CA CYS A 583 32.44 33.78 -3.22
C CYS A 583 32.56 32.24 -3.05
N PRO A 584 32.34 31.65 -1.85
CA PRO A 584 32.54 30.20 -1.64
C PRO A 584 31.80 29.29 -2.64
N LYS A 585 30.62 29.70 -3.10
CA LYS A 585 29.83 28.96 -4.10
C LYS A 585 29.92 29.60 -5.50
N GLY A 586 31.14 29.86 -5.96
CA GLY A 586 31.39 30.42 -7.28
C GLY A 586 31.19 29.42 -8.42
N PRO A 587 31.54 29.76 -9.67
CA PRO A 587 31.26 28.93 -10.83
C PRO A 587 32.23 27.75 -10.93
N ILE A 588 31.68 26.54 -10.80
CA ILE A 588 32.40 25.26 -10.94
C ILE A 588 33.31 25.24 -12.18
N GLY A 589 34.59 24.93 -11.98
CA GLY A 589 35.61 24.82 -13.03
C GLY A 589 36.27 26.14 -13.45
N TRP A 590 35.92 27.26 -12.80
CA TRP A 590 36.79 28.42 -12.72
C TRP A 590 37.88 28.18 -11.65
N VAL A 591 39.00 28.88 -11.75
CA VAL A 591 40.12 28.72 -10.81
C VAL A 591 40.72 30.09 -10.55
N SER A 592 40.92 30.44 -9.28
CA SER A 592 41.55 31.70 -8.90
C SER A 592 43.01 31.74 -9.34
N THR A 593 43.36 32.77 -10.12
CA THR A 593 44.74 33.04 -10.54
C THR A 593 45.04 34.53 -10.46
N SER A 594 46.34 34.87 -10.39
CA SER A 594 46.78 36.28 -10.33
C SER A 594 46.41 37.14 -11.55
N GLU A 595 45.82 36.54 -12.58
CA GLU A 595 45.42 37.19 -13.83
C GLU A 595 43.92 37.44 -13.95
N ASN A 596 43.07 36.67 -13.26
CA ASN A 596 41.59 36.73 -13.30
C ASN A 596 40.95 37.06 -11.94
N ASP A 597 41.73 37.00 -10.87
CA ASP A 597 41.38 37.42 -9.51
C ASP A 597 42.57 38.22 -8.95
N ILE A 598 42.47 39.55 -9.00
CA ILE A 598 43.57 40.45 -8.63
C ILE A 598 43.82 40.48 -7.12
N GLU A 599 42.77 40.24 -6.34
CA GLU A 599 42.75 40.33 -4.88
C GLU A 599 43.07 38.98 -4.22
N SER A 600 42.90 37.89 -4.97
CA SER A 600 42.98 36.51 -4.49
C SER A 600 41.98 36.27 -3.36
N ASP A 601 40.74 36.71 -3.56
CA ASP A 601 39.62 36.53 -2.63
C ASP A 601 38.57 35.53 -3.12
N GLY A 602 38.86 34.77 -4.20
CA GLY A 602 37.99 33.71 -4.71
C GLY A 602 36.83 34.20 -5.59
N CYS A 603 36.73 35.52 -5.76
CA CYS A 603 35.77 36.12 -6.68
C CYS A 603 36.43 36.55 -8.00
N SER A 604 35.74 36.34 -9.11
CA SER A 604 36.11 36.87 -10.42
C SER A 604 35.83 38.38 -10.50
N ASP A 605 36.72 39.10 -11.19
CA ASP A 605 36.63 40.56 -11.38
C ASP A 605 35.51 41.02 -12.38
N GLU A 606 34.53 40.19 -12.74
CA GLU A 606 33.46 40.53 -13.69
C GLU A 606 32.22 41.13 -12.98
N ASP A 607 31.74 42.28 -13.44
CA ASP A 607 30.53 43.00 -12.95
C ASP A 607 29.82 43.60 -14.18
N ASN A 608 28.78 42.91 -14.65
CA ASN A 608 28.12 43.19 -15.92
C ASN A 608 27.20 44.40 -15.87
N ASP A 609 26.52 44.63 -14.76
CA ASP A 609 25.51 45.69 -14.63
C ASP A 609 26.00 46.94 -13.87
N ASN A 610 27.21 46.86 -13.31
CA ASN A 610 27.95 47.90 -12.62
C ASN A 610 27.27 48.43 -11.37
N ASP A 611 26.61 47.56 -10.62
CA ASP A 611 25.89 47.92 -9.39
C ASP A 611 26.77 47.93 -8.13
N GLY A 612 27.97 47.33 -8.21
CA GLY A 612 28.96 47.26 -7.16
C GLY A 612 29.17 45.87 -6.55
N PHE A 613 28.43 44.86 -7.00
CA PHE A 613 28.69 43.44 -6.75
C PHE A 613 29.25 42.79 -8.03
N VAL A 614 30.15 41.83 -7.88
CA VAL A 614 30.63 41.03 -9.01
C VAL A 614 29.55 40.02 -9.38
N ASP A 615 29.49 39.60 -10.64
CA ASP A 615 28.45 38.71 -11.17
C ASP A 615 28.29 37.42 -10.35
N GLN A 616 29.35 36.94 -9.69
CA GLN A 616 29.35 35.74 -8.85
C GLN A 616 28.73 35.97 -7.45
N ALA A 617 28.78 37.21 -6.94
CA ALA A 617 28.24 37.60 -5.63
C ALA A 617 26.97 38.46 -5.76
N ASP A 618 26.43 38.57 -6.97
CA ASP A 618 25.27 39.37 -7.32
C ASP A 618 24.07 38.43 -7.52
N ASN A 619 23.04 38.55 -6.67
CA ASN A 619 21.80 37.78 -6.82
C ASN A 619 20.92 38.25 -7.99
N CYS A 620 21.32 39.31 -8.71
CA CYS A 620 20.76 39.72 -10.01
C CYS A 620 21.85 40.19 -11.01
N PRO A 621 22.70 39.28 -11.55
CA PRO A 621 23.93 39.61 -12.31
C PRO A 621 23.78 40.44 -13.60
N SER A 622 22.56 40.80 -13.98
CA SER A 622 22.26 41.59 -15.18
C SER A 622 21.31 42.77 -14.92
N MET A 623 20.90 42.96 -13.67
CA MET A 623 19.81 43.84 -13.25
C MET A 623 20.17 44.56 -11.95
N SER A 624 20.85 45.69 -12.11
CA SER A 624 21.39 46.50 -11.00
C SER A 624 20.46 46.61 -9.79
N ASN A 625 20.89 46.00 -8.69
CA ASN A 625 20.18 45.94 -7.42
C ASN A 625 21.18 46.09 -6.24
N PRO A 626 21.74 47.30 -6.02
CA PRO A 626 22.81 47.53 -5.03
C PRO A 626 22.48 47.21 -3.56
N THR A 627 21.23 46.83 -3.27
CA THR A 627 20.78 46.39 -1.94
C THR A 627 20.85 44.88 -1.76
N GLN A 628 20.96 44.09 -2.84
CA GLN A 628 20.93 42.63 -2.83
C GLN A 628 19.76 42.12 -1.98
N ALA A 629 18.59 42.72 -2.20
CA ALA A 629 17.38 42.35 -1.49
C ALA A 629 16.84 41.05 -2.12
N ASP A 630 16.44 40.14 -1.25
CA ASP A 630 16.04 38.77 -1.53
C ASP A 630 15.10 38.40 -0.37
N LEU A 631 13.79 38.45 -0.64
CA LEU A 631 12.75 38.38 0.37
C LEU A 631 12.54 36.93 0.85
N ASP A 632 12.56 35.95 -0.05
CA ASP A 632 12.37 34.53 0.25
C ASP A 632 13.69 33.80 0.56
N ASN A 633 14.84 34.39 0.22
CA ASN A 633 16.19 33.84 0.37
C ASN A 633 16.44 32.62 -0.53
N ASP A 634 15.85 32.57 -1.72
CA ASP A 634 16.13 31.53 -2.72
C ASP A 634 17.46 31.77 -3.48
N GLY A 635 18.09 32.93 -3.28
CA GLY A 635 19.35 33.32 -3.92
C GLY A 635 19.15 34.14 -5.20
N VAL A 636 17.91 34.42 -5.61
CA VAL A 636 17.53 35.33 -6.70
C VAL A 636 17.05 36.65 -6.08
N GLY A 637 17.60 37.78 -6.53
CA GLY A 637 17.23 39.06 -5.93
C GLY A 637 15.83 39.54 -6.36
N ASP A 638 15.12 40.24 -5.47
CA ASP A 638 13.79 40.85 -5.71
C ASP A 638 13.68 41.68 -7.00
N ALA A 639 14.82 42.15 -7.53
CA ALA A 639 14.89 42.97 -8.72
C ALA A 639 14.72 42.17 -10.01
N CYS A 640 15.14 40.91 -10.01
CA CYS A 640 15.11 39.99 -11.15
C CYS A 640 14.25 38.75 -10.92
N ASP A 641 13.73 38.58 -9.70
CA ASP A 641 12.79 37.55 -9.32
C ASP A 641 11.34 37.85 -9.76
N LEU A 642 10.65 36.81 -10.21
CA LEU A 642 9.24 36.83 -10.63
C LEU A 642 8.28 36.35 -9.55
N ASP A 643 8.76 35.72 -8.48
CA ASP A 643 8.01 35.16 -7.35
C ASP A 643 8.75 35.50 -6.05
N LYS A 644 8.55 36.73 -5.56
CA LYS A 644 9.51 37.37 -4.63
C LYS A 644 9.47 36.80 -3.22
N ASP A 645 8.33 36.29 -2.82
CA ASP A 645 8.06 35.68 -1.52
C ASP A 645 8.13 34.15 -1.56
N GLY A 646 8.30 33.57 -2.75
CA GLY A 646 8.62 32.16 -2.95
C GLY A 646 7.44 31.24 -2.61
N ASP A 647 6.21 31.74 -2.75
CA ASP A 647 5.00 30.95 -2.47
C ASP A 647 4.57 30.07 -3.64
N GLY A 648 5.18 30.25 -4.82
CA GLY A 648 4.91 29.47 -6.02
C GLY A 648 3.97 30.14 -7.02
N ILE A 649 3.43 31.33 -6.73
CA ILE A 649 2.61 32.13 -7.64
C ILE A 649 3.42 33.34 -8.14
N SER A 650 3.58 33.48 -9.45
CA SER A 650 4.43 34.55 -10.01
C SER A 650 3.65 35.84 -10.31
N ILE A 651 4.31 36.98 -10.16
CA ILE A 651 3.82 38.29 -10.60
C ILE A 651 3.61 38.29 -12.13
N PRO A 652 2.44 38.69 -12.66
CA PRO A 652 1.42 39.52 -12.02
C PRO A 652 0.18 38.77 -11.53
N ASP A 653 0.21 37.44 -11.52
CA ASP A 653 -0.95 36.61 -11.14
C ASP A 653 -1.08 36.50 -9.60
N ASP A 654 -0.01 36.87 -8.88
CA ASP A 654 0.06 36.98 -7.43
C ASP A 654 -0.47 38.35 -6.91
N ASN A 655 -1.49 38.28 -6.05
CA ASN A 655 -2.15 39.42 -5.40
C ASN A 655 -1.48 39.86 -4.09
N CYS A 656 -0.63 39.01 -3.49
CA CYS A 656 0.10 39.25 -2.25
C CYS A 656 1.65 39.19 -2.39
N PRO A 657 2.29 39.85 -3.38
CA PRO A 657 3.67 39.59 -3.85
C PRO A 657 4.83 40.06 -2.95
N ASN A 658 4.58 40.32 -1.68
CA ASN A 658 5.63 40.70 -0.71
C ASN A 658 5.33 40.13 0.68
N ASP A 659 4.84 38.91 0.74
CA ASP A 659 4.57 38.22 1.97
C ASP A 659 5.86 38.02 2.79
N ILE A 660 5.77 38.40 4.07
CA ILE A 660 6.94 38.44 4.96
C ILE A 660 7.20 37.06 5.58
N ASN A 661 6.18 36.23 5.66
CA ASN A 661 6.31 34.86 6.17
C ASN A 661 6.48 33.96 4.95
N SER A 662 7.45 33.06 4.99
CA SER A 662 7.61 32.04 3.94
C SER A 662 6.55 30.96 4.11
N TRP A 663 5.77 30.72 3.06
CA TRP A 663 4.79 29.66 2.90
C TRP A 663 4.72 29.26 1.42
N ILE A 664 3.98 28.21 1.07
CA ILE A 664 3.80 27.75 -0.32
C ILE A 664 2.30 27.67 -0.59
N SER A 665 1.87 28.22 -1.72
CA SER A 665 0.53 28.13 -2.27
C SER A 665 0.18 26.69 -2.63
N PHE A 666 -0.85 26.16 -1.97
CA PHE A 666 -1.52 24.95 -2.36
C PHE A 666 -3.03 25.16 -2.28
N SER A 667 -3.78 24.35 -3.03
CA SER A 667 -5.24 24.42 -3.11
C SER A 667 -6.02 24.19 -1.79
N TRP A 668 -5.34 24.06 -0.65
CA TRP A 668 -5.94 23.85 0.67
C TRP A 668 -5.60 24.96 1.69
N ASN A 669 -4.70 25.88 1.35
CA ASN A 669 -4.34 27.06 2.15
C ASN A 669 -4.29 28.37 1.33
N ASP A 670 -4.49 28.27 0.03
CA ASP A 670 -4.72 29.34 -0.94
C ASP A 670 -5.76 28.75 -1.91
N TYR A 671 -7.04 28.96 -1.60
CA TYR A 671 -8.12 28.22 -2.25
C TYR A 671 -8.34 28.67 -3.69
N ASP A 672 -8.35 29.96 -4.00
CA ASP A 672 -8.48 30.50 -5.35
C ASP A 672 -7.16 30.49 -6.15
N SER A 673 -6.03 30.26 -5.48
CA SER A 673 -4.66 30.22 -6.05
C SER A 673 -4.16 31.58 -6.53
N ASP A 674 -4.50 32.66 -5.83
CA ASP A 674 -4.09 34.02 -6.14
C ASP A 674 -2.81 34.49 -5.44
N GLY A 675 -2.17 33.61 -4.65
CA GLY A 675 -0.96 33.93 -3.89
C GLY A 675 -1.22 34.59 -2.54
N CYS A 676 -2.47 34.63 -2.06
CA CYS A 676 -2.81 35.10 -0.73
C CYS A 676 -3.20 33.92 0.19
N LEU A 677 -2.68 33.92 1.43
CA LEU A 677 -2.96 32.85 2.39
C LEU A 677 -4.34 33.03 3.05
N ASP A 678 -5.26 32.07 2.85
CA ASP A 678 -6.62 32.01 3.40
C ASP A 678 -6.69 32.40 4.90
N GLU A 679 -5.78 31.87 5.74
CA GLU A 679 -5.87 32.05 7.19
C GLU A 679 -5.65 33.51 7.64
N SER A 680 -4.96 34.35 6.85
CA SER A 680 -4.47 35.63 7.38
C SER A 680 -4.25 36.78 6.41
N ALA A 681 -4.19 36.52 5.11
CA ALA A 681 -3.87 37.50 4.08
C ALA A 681 -4.97 37.64 3.01
N ASP A 682 -5.79 36.60 2.86
CA ASP A 682 -6.99 36.60 2.03
C ASP A 682 -8.26 36.85 2.88
N GLU A 683 -9.26 37.53 2.31
CA GLU A 683 -10.59 37.73 2.93
C GLU A 683 -11.72 37.27 1.99
N ASP A 684 -11.40 36.65 0.84
CA ASP A 684 -12.30 36.25 -0.26
C ASP A 684 -11.75 34.95 -0.89
N ASP A 685 -11.75 33.86 -0.11
CA ASP A 685 -10.96 32.64 -0.36
C ASP A 685 -11.23 31.98 -1.74
N ASP A 686 -12.39 32.21 -2.37
CA ASP A 686 -12.74 31.64 -3.68
C ASP A 686 -12.82 32.67 -4.82
N ASP A 687 -12.52 33.94 -4.57
CA ASP A 687 -12.58 35.08 -5.52
C ASP A 687 -13.90 35.14 -6.28
N ASP A 688 -15.00 35.10 -5.53
CA ASP A 688 -16.37 35.31 -6.01
C ASP A 688 -16.87 36.76 -5.82
N ALA A 689 -16.04 37.62 -5.23
CA ALA A 689 -16.29 39.01 -4.86
C ALA A 689 -17.15 39.24 -3.60
N VAL A 690 -17.41 38.20 -2.82
CA VAL A 690 -18.11 38.21 -1.54
C VAL A 690 -17.19 37.69 -0.43
N ILE A 691 -16.71 38.60 0.42
CA ILE A 691 -15.82 38.21 1.53
C ILE A 691 -16.40 37.10 2.43
N ASP A 692 -15.57 36.18 2.91
CA ASP A 692 -15.97 34.92 3.60
C ASP A 692 -16.96 35.14 4.76
N VAL A 693 -16.87 36.29 5.43
CA VAL A 693 -17.72 36.61 6.59
C VAL A 693 -19.17 36.94 6.21
N ASN A 694 -19.42 37.27 4.95
CA ASN A 694 -20.74 37.55 4.39
C ASN A 694 -21.15 36.53 3.33
N ASP A 695 -20.29 35.57 3.03
CA ASP A 695 -20.50 34.52 2.06
C ASP A 695 -21.15 33.28 2.71
N ALA A 696 -22.17 32.73 2.05
CA ALA A 696 -22.85 31.50 2.42
C ALA A 696 -22.09 30.24 1.93
N CYS A 697 -21.27 30.39 0.89
CA CYS A 697 -20.39 29.40 0.28
C CYS A 697 -18.89 29.82 0.27
N PRO A 698 -18.23 30.13 1.42
CA PRO A 698 -16.84 30.63 1.47
C PRO A 698 -15.73 29.79 0.83
N LEU A 699 -16.04 28.58 0.36
CA LEU A 699 -15.11 27.69 -0.35
C LEU A 699 -15.89 27.03 -1.48
N GLY A 700 -16.51 27.86 -2.33
CA GLY A 700 -17.42 27.49 -3.39
C GLY A 700 -16.74 27.32 -4.74
N GLU A 701 -17.48 27.56 -5.82
CA GLU A 701 -16.92 27.70 -7.15
C GLU A 701 -15.96 28.89 -7.20
N LYS A 702 -14.84 28.75 -7.93
CA LYS A 702 -13.71 29.69 -7.82
C LYS A 702 -13.66 30.71 -8.95
N ASN A 703 -13.06 31.86 -8.69
CA ASN A 703 -12.62 32.86 -9.68
C ASN A 703 -13.75 33.36 -10.60
N TRP A 704 -14.93 33.65 -10.05
CA TRP A 704 -16.07 34.15 -10.81
C TRP A 704 -16.59 35.51 -10.35
N GLY A 705 -15.88 36.21 -9.47
CA GLY A 705 -16.29 37.53 -8.96
C GLY A 705 -16.50 38.59 -10.04
N ASP A 706 -15.77 38.52 -11.15
CA ASP A 706 -15.99 39.35 -12.34
C ASP A 706 -17.39 39.14 -12.99
N GLN A 707 -18.07 38.04 -12.66
CA GLN A 707 -19.36 37.59 -13.20
C GLN A 707 -20.49 37.53 -12.15
N ALA A 708 -20.20 37.88 -10.90
CA ALA A 708 -21.13 37.72 -9.77
C ALA A 708 -22.49 38.39 -9.99
N GLU A 709 -22.53 39.56 -10.64
CA GLU A 709 -23.79 40.26 -10.99
C GLU A 709 -24.79 39.43 -11.84
N THR A 710 -24.39 38.27 -12.37
CA THR A 710 -25.21 37.42 -13.24
C THR A 710 -25.32 35.96 -12.82
N LEU A 711 -24.52 35.52 -11.87
CA LEU A 711 -24.40 34.11 -11.45
C LEU A 711 -24.76 33.89 -9.98
N ASP A 712 -24.99 34.98 -9.24
CA ASP A 712 -25.40 35.02 -7.84
C ASP A 712 -26.58 36.00 -7.75
N HIS A 713 -27.79 35.44 -7.71
CA HIS A 713 -29.03 36.20 -7.83
C HIS A 713 -29.39 36.92 -6.53
N ASP A 714 -29.15 36.32 -5.37
CA ASP A 714 -29.46 36.90 -4.06
C ASP A 714 -28.30 37.70 -3.43
N GLY A 715 -27.08 37.51 -3.93
CA GLY A 715 -25.88 38.22 -3.51
C GLY A 715 -25.20 37.59 -2.30
N ASP A 716 -25.38 36.30 -2.06
CA ASP A 716 -24.90 35.61 -0.86
C ASP A 716 -23.55 34.89 -1.03
N GLY A 717 -22.99 34.88 -2.24
CA GLY A 717 -21.71 34.25 -2.57
C GLY A 717 -21.80 32.78 -2.99
N CYS A 718 -23.01 32.24 -3.15
CA CYS A 718 -23.20 30.93 -3.74
C CYS A 718 -23.54 31.03 -5.24
N HIS A 719 -22.87 30.23 -6.08
CA HIS A 719 -23.20 30.19 -7.51
C HIS A 719 -24.54 29.47 -7.78
N ASP A 720 -25.54 30.19 -8.32
CA ASP A 720 -26.91 29.74 -8.61
C ASP A 720 -26.98 28.30 -9.19
N ASP A 721 -26.27 28.05 -10.30
CA ASP A 721 -26.43 26.78 -11.06
C ASP A 721 -25.71 25.56 -10.44
N VAL A 722 -24.80 25.76 -9.48
CA VAL A 722 -23.79 24.74 -9.10
C VAL A 722 -23.85 24.36 -7.63
N GLU A 723 -24.02 25.34 -6.75
CA GLU A 723 -23.88 25.13 -5.30
C GLU A 723 -24.93 25.83 -4.45
N ASP A 724 -25.67 26.78 -5.02
CA ASP A 724 -26.88 27.29 -4.42
C ASP A 724 -28.06 26.32 -4.63
N ASP A 725 -28.88 26.19 -3.60
CA ASP A 725 -30.06 25.32 -3.52
C ASP A 725 -31.36 26.15 -3.35
N ASP A 726 -31.25 27.49 -3.25
CA ASP A 726 -32.30 28.48 -2.96
C ASP A 726 -31.90 29.85 -3.57
N ASP A 727 -31.88 29.95 -4.91
CA ASP A 727 -31.27 31.06 -5.69
C ASP A 727 -31.78 32.48 -5.31
N ASP A 728 -32.91 32.63 -4.60
CA ASP A 728 -33.47 33.92 -4.19
C ASP A 728 -33.69 34.07 -2.67
N GLU A 729 -33.13 33.20 -1.84
CA GLU A 729 -33.20 33.22 -0.37
C GLU A 729 -34.63 33.35 0.20
N ASP A 730 -35.65 32.89 -0.51
CA ASP A 730 -37.03 32.96 -0.06
C ASP A 730 -37.39 31.84 0.93
N GLY A 731 -36.52 30.82 1.04
CA GLY A 731 -36.65 29.68 1.93
C GLY A 731 -37.30 28.45 1.30
N ILE A 732 -37.56 28.46 -0.01
CA ILE A 732 -38.08 27.34 -0.80
C ILE A 732 -37.02 26.90 -1.82
N LYS A 733 -36.52 25.68 -1.67
CA LYS A 733 -35.45 25.18 -2.55
C LYS A 733 -35.87 25.08 -4.03
N ASP A 734 -34.98 25.39 -4.96
CA ASP A 734 -35.26 25.43 -6.41
C ASP A 734 -35.99 24.21 -6.99
N PRO A 735 -35.71 22.95 -6.59
CA PRO A 735 -36.39 21.79 -7.16
C PRO A 735 -37.90 21.74 -6.83
N ILE A 736 -38.33 22.47 -5.81
CA ILE A 736 -39.73 22.58 -5.40
C ILE A 736 -40.30 23.99 -5.54
N ASP A 737 -39.44 24.98 -5.81
CA ASP A 737 -39.82 26.35 -6.14
C ASP A 737 -40.30 26.46 -7.60
N ARG A 738 -41.37 27.24 -7.83
CA ARG A 738 -41.87 27.54 -9.18
C ARG A 738 -41.31 28.83 -9.77
N CYS A 739 -40.73 29.67 -8.94
CA CYS A 739 -40.00 30.88 -9.24
C CYS A 739 -38.59 30.86 -8.61
N PRO A 740 -37.71 29.88 -8.93
CA PRO A 740 -36.39 29.76 -8.27
C PRO A 740 -35.55 31.04 -8.26
N ARG A 741 -35.60 31.87 -9.33
CA ARG A 741 -34.95 33.20 -9.39
C ARG A 741 -35.96 34.33 -9.33
N GLY A 742 -36.82 34.29 -8.32
CA GLY A 742 -37.90 35.21 -8.07
C GLY A 742 -37.45 36.46 -7.32
N LEU A 743 -38.35 37.04 -6.52
CA LEU A 743 -38.04 38.19 -5.69
C LEU A 743 -37.28 37.75 -4.44
N ILE A 744 -36.04 38.22 -4.34
CA ILE A 744 -35.15 37.92 -3.22
C ILE A 744 -35.83 38.12 -1.84
N GLY A 745 -35.91 37.03 -1.08
CA GLY A 745 -36.28 36.96 0.33
C GLY A 745 -37.74 36.62 0.63
N LEU A 746 -37.93 35.95 1.78
CA LEU A 746 -39.21 35.43 2.32
C LEU A 746 -40.49 36.25 2.03
N ALA A 747 -41.47 35.58 1.44
CA ALA A 747 -42.84 36.09 1.31
C ALA A 747 -43.49 36.40 2.69
N GLN A 748 -44.17 37.55 2.81
CA GLN A 748 -44.89 37.86 4.06
C GLN A 748 -46.20 37.05 4.16
N ALA A 749 -46.70 36.89 5.38
CA ALA A 749 -47.92 36.13 5.65
C ALA A 749 -49.11 36.55 4.76
N GLY A 750 -49.53 35.62 3.88
CA GLY A 750 -50.64 35.79 2.93
C GLY A 750 -50.26 36.46 1.62
N GLN A 751 -49.00 36.39 1.21
CA GLN A 751 -48.51 36.81 -0.12
C GLN A 751 -48.17 35.65 -1.07
N ASP A 752 -48.13 34.43 -0.53
CA ASP A 752 -47.90 33.17 -1.23
C ASP A 752 -48.95 32.21 -0.63
N ASN A 753 -50.02 31.99 -1.37
CA ASN A 753 -51.22 31.34 -0.85
C ASN A 753 -51.16 29.82 -0.95
N ASP A 754 -50.48 29.27 -1.96
CA ASP A 754 -50.33 27.84 -2.17
C ASP A 754 -48.96 27.28 -1.72
N GLY A 755 -48.01 28.15 -1.41
CA GLY A 755 -46.76 27.81 -0.72
C GLY A 755 -45.65 27.35 -1.68
N ASP A 756 -45.56 27.93 -2.87
CA ASP A 756 -44.73 27.41 -3.97
C ASP A 756 -43.49 28.24 -4.33
N GLY A 757 -43.21 29.29 -3.54
CA GLY A 757 -42.10 30.21 -3.72
C GLY A 757 -42.45 31.43 -4.58
N CYS A 758 -43.53 31.40 -5.34
CA CYS A 758 -43.96 32.55 -6.14
C CYS A 758 -44.86 33.49 -5.32
N ILE A 759 -44.56 34.79 -5.33
CA ILE A 759 -45.45 35.79 -4.72
C ILE A 759 -46.69 36.01 -5.61
N ASP A 760 -47.87 35.61 -5.13
CA ASP A 760 -49.23 35.75 -5.73
C ASP A 760 -49.39 37.05 -6.57
N ALA A 761 -48.99 38.18 -5.99
CA ALA A 761 -49.29 39.48 -6.55
C ALA A 761 -48.37 39.93 -7.70
N VAL A 762 -47.24 39.26 -7.90
CA VAL A 762 -46.14 39.75 -8.76
C VAL A 762 -45.59 38.68 -9.70
N GLU A 763 -45.48 37.44 -9.24
CA GLU A 763 -44.69 36.38 -9.89
C GLU A 763 -45.48 35.10 -10.13
N ASP A 764 -46.58 34.89 -9.41
CA ASP A 764 -47.52 33.81 -9.67
C ASP A 764 -48.65 34.25 -10.63
N ASP A 765 -49.06 33.34 -11.51
CA ASP A 765 -50.19 33.50 -12.43
C ASP A 765 -51.36 32.53 -12.09
N ASP A 766 -51.23 31.69 -11.03
CA ASP A 766 -52.19 30.67 -10.57
C ASP A 766 -52.18 30.50 -9.02
N ASP A 767 -52.63 31.51 -8.27
CA ASP A 767 -52.51 31.70 -6.80
C ASP A 767 -52.95 30.52 -5.89
N ASP A 768 -53.70 29.54 -6.42
CA ASP A 768 -54.20 28.39 -5.66
C ASP A 768 -53.89 27.04 -6.30
N GLN A 769 -53.10 27.05 -7.37
CA GLN A 769 -52.57 25.87 -8.04
C GLN A 769 -53.58 24.84 -8.52
N ASP A 770 -54.82 25.26 -8.76
CA ASP A 770 -55.88 24.38 -9.26
C ASP A 770 -55.80 24.13 -10.78
N GLY A 771 -54.88 24.82 -11.45
CA GLY A 771 -54.60 24.73 -12.88
C GLY A 771 -55.41 25.72 -13.74
N VAL A 772 -56.01 26.75 -13.14
CA VAL A 772 -56.76 27.80 -13.81
C VAL A 772 -56.22 29.18 -13.41
N LEU A 773 -55.43 29.78 -14.32
CA LEU A 773 -54.84 31.12 -14.12
C LEU A 773 -55.83 32.17 -13.57
N ASP A 774 -55.38 33.03 -12.65
CA ASP A 774 -56.23 33.98 -11.90
C ASP A 774 -57.17 34.85 -12.74
N PRO A 775 -56.79 35.32 -13.96
CA PRO A 775 -57.70 36.11 -14.78
C PRO A 775 -58.95 35.35 -15.25
N LEU A 776 -58.91 34.02 -15.21
CA LEU A 776 -59.98 33.11 -15.61
C LEU A 776 -60.60 32.36 -14.43
N ASP A 777 -59.91 32.30 -13.29
CA ASP A 777 -60.43 31.69 -12.09
C ASP A 777 -61.41 32.63 -11.34
N ARG A 778 -62.49 32.01 -10.87
CA ARG A 778 -63.57 32.66 -10.11
C ARG A 778 -63.59 32.22 -8.66
N CYS A 779 -62.72 31.28 -8.30
CA CYS A 779 -62.66 30.55 -7.06
C CYS A 779 -61.20 30.44 -6.59
N ALA A 780 -60.57 31.60 -6.33
CA ALA A 780 -59.13 31.78 -6.09
C ALA A 780 -58.55 31.13 -4.81
N ASN A 781 -59.20 30.11 -4.26
CA ASN A 781 -58.80 29.37 -3.07
C ASN A 781 -59.38 27.94 -3.17
N THR A 782 -59.22 27.31 -4.34
CA THR A 782 -59.53 25.90 -4.55
C THR A 782 -58.33 25.06 -4.12
N ASP A 783 -58.59 23.88 -3.57
CA ASP A 783 -57.51 22.98 -3.19
C ASP A 783 -56.86 22.42 -4.48
N PRO A 784 -55.52 22.46 -4.64
CA PRO A 784 -54.81 22.01 -5.85
C PRO A 784 -55.13 20.57 -6.26
N SER A 785 -55.60 19.74 -5.31
CA SER A 785 -55.91 18.33 -5.55
C SER A 785 -57.34 18.07 -6.04
N GLU A 786 -58.21 19.09 -6.05
CA GLU A 786 -59.61 18.95 -6.43
C GLU A 786 -59.81 19.02 -7.96
N GLN A 787 -60.86 18.37 -8.46
CA GLN A 787 -61.21 18.47 -9.88
C GLN A 787 -62.04 19.73 -10.11
N VAL A 788 -61.44 20.70 -10.80
CA VAL A 788 -62.04 22.00 -11.03
C VAL A 788 -62.72 22.14 -12.39
N SER A 789 -63.68 23.06 -12.44
CA SER A 789 -64.33 23.44 -13.70
C SER A 789 -63.46 24.41 -14.52
N SER A 790 -63.92 24.84 -15.70
CA SER A 790 -63.19 25.84 -16.51
C SER A 790 -63.10 27.23 -15.88
N ASP A 791 -63.80 27.45 -14.77
CA ASP A 791 -63.84 28.70 -14.01
C ASP A 791 -63.13 28.52 -12.64
N GLY A 792 -62.26 27.50 -12.50
CA GLY A 792 -61.50 27.10 -11.28
C GLY A 792 -62.32 26.62 -10.08
N CYS A 793 -63.64 26.83 -10.08
CA CYS A 793 -64.46 26.30 -8.99
C CYS A 793 -64.56 24.76 -9.00
N SER A 794 -64.25 24.12 -7.87
CA SER A 794 -64.60 22.72 -7.59
C SER A 794 -66.10 22.54 -7.38
N GLN A 795 -66.59 21.29 -7.47
CA GLN A 795 -68.01 20.98 -7.24
C GLN A 795 -68.51 21.40 -5.85
N TYR A 796 -67.60 21.49 -4.87
CA TYR A 796 -67.90 21.91 -3.50
C TYR A 796 -68.14 23.42 -3.37
N GLN A 797 -67.46 24.24 -4.18
CA GLN A 797 -67.60 25.71 -4.17
C GLN A 797 -68.76 26.22 -5.04
N LEU A 798 -69.40 25.36 -5.84
CA LEU A 798 -70.58 25.72 -6.65
C LEU A 798 -71.86 25.80 -5.81
N ASP A 799 -72.85 26.55 -6.29
CA ASP A 799 -74.22 26.63 -5.76
C ASP A 799 -75.19 26.25 -6.90
N ASP A 800 -75.51 24.95 -6.96
CA ASP A 800 -76.18 24.35 -8.12
C ASP A 800 -77.66 24.78 -8.24
N ASP A 801 -78.36 24.95 -7.11
CA ASP A 801 -79.79 25.28 -7.07
C ASP A 801 -80.08 26.79 -6.88
N LYS A 802 -79.04 27.57 -6.57
CA LYS A 802 -79.01 29.03 -6.46
C LYS A 802 -79.86 29.58 -5.34
N ASP A 803 -79.92 28.86 -4.24
CA ASP A 803 -80.59 29.31 -3.01
C ASP A 803 -79.68 30.19 -2.12
N GLY A 804 -78.38 30.26 -2.43
CA GLY A 804 -77.37 31.06 -1.75
C GLY A 804 -76.48 30.28 -0.77
N VAL A 805 -76.58 28.94 -0.72
CA VAL A 805 -75.69 28.06 0.05
C VAL A 805 -74.89 27.18 -0.92
N PHE A 806 -73.55 27.21 -0.83
CA PHE A 806 -72.70 26.38 -1.70
C PHE A 806 -72.86 24.88 -1.37
N ASN A 807 -72.66 24.03 -2.37
CA ASN A 807 -72.84 22.57 -2.33
C ASN A 807 -72.09 21.91 -1.16
N ALA A 808 -70.92 22.40 -0.77
CA ALA A 808 -70.18 21.89 0.40
C ALA A 808 -70.96 21.99 1.71
N PHE A 809 -71.87 22.95 1.81
CA PHE A 809 -72.65 23.28 3.00
C PHE A 809 -74.16 23.13 2.79
N ASP A 810 -74.60 22.80 1.57
CA ASP A 810 -76.00 22.58 1.23
C ASP A 810 -76.39 21.10 1.39
N PHE A 811 -77.23 20.84 2.39
CA PHE A 811 -77.77 19.51 2.67
C PHE A 811 -79.03 19.20 1.86
N CYS A 812 -79.56 20.18 1.15
CA CYS A 812 -80.81 20.18 0.41
C CYS A 812 -80.61 20.72 -1.03
N LEU A 813 -79.66 20.12 -1.75
CA LEU A 813 -79.18 20.39 -3.12
C LEU A 813 -80.22 20.63 -4.26
N ASP A 814 -81.52 20.56 -3.99
CA ASP A 814 -82.61 20.80 -4.96
C ASP A 814 -83.76 21.57 -4.28
N SER A 815 -83.44 22.63 -3.55
CA SER A 815 -84.42 23.47 -2.89
C SER A 815 -85.29 24.21 -3.95
N PRO A 816 -86.59 24.44 -3.68
CA PRO A 816 -87.45 25.11 -4.65
C PRO A 816 -87.02 26.56 -4.90
N LEU A 817 -86.88 26.95 -6.17
CA LEU A 817 -86.46 28.29 -6.57
C LEU A 817 -87.22 29.43 -5.83
N ASN A 818 -86.50 30.25 -5.06
CA ASN A 818 -86.98 31.29 -4.12
C ASN A 818 -87.59 30.80 -2.78
N ALA A 819 -87.29 29.59 -2.33
CA ALA A 819 -87.56 29.19 -0.96
C ALA A 819 -86.68 30.00 0.00
N VAL A 820 -87.20 30.29 1.20
CA VAL A 820 -86.36 30.80 2.29
C VAL A 820 -85.79 29.58 2.99
N VAL A 821 -84.49 29.37 2.81
CA VAL A 821 -83.73 28.23 3.34
C VAL A 821 -83.02 28.60 4.64
N ASP A 822 -82.76 27.60 5.48
CA ASP A 822 -81.91 27.72 6.66
C ASP A 822 -80.42 27.68 6.30
N GLU A 823 -79.54 27.79 7.29
CA GLU A 823 -78.07 27.75 7.10
C GLU A 823 -77.53 26.44 6.53
N ARG A 824 -78.40 25.44 6.25
CA ARG A 824 -78.05 24.15 5.63
C ARG A 824 -78.71 23.97 4.25
N GLY A 825 -79.27 25.04 3.66
CA GLY A 825 -79.97 25.02 2.38
C GLY A 825 -81.39 24.41 2.42
N CYS A 826 -81.93 24.10 3.61
CA CYS A 826 -83.24 23.45 3.72
C CYS A 826 -84.36 24.43 4.11
N GLY A 827 -85.56 24.31 3.51
CA GLY A 827 -86.69 25.22 3.76
C GLY A 827 -87.19 25.23 5.23
N ALA A 828 -87.27 26.41 5.85
CA ALA A 828 -87.55 26.56 7.29
C ALA A 828 -89.05 26.83 7.63
N GLU A 829 -89.65 26.01 8.51
CA GLU A 829 -90.93 26.32 9.19
C GLU A 829 -90.69 27.04 10.54
N VAL A 830 -91.34 28.19 10.76
CA VAL A 830 -91.09 29.08 11.92
C VAL A 830 -92.07 28.80 13.07
N LEU A 831 -91.57 28.33 14.22
CA LEU A 831 -92.26 28.47 15.51
C LEU A 831 -91.30 28.92 16.63
N ALA A 832 -91.72 30.00 17.29
CA ALA A 832 -90.98 30.83 18.24
C ALA A 832 -91.23 30.41 19.72
N PRO A 833 -90.68 31.08 20.74
CA PRO A 833 -89.55 30.55 21.52
C PRO A 833 -89.83 30.54 23.04
N ALA A 834 -88.80 30.17 23.82
CA ALA A 834 -88.50 30.56 25.21
C ALA A 834 -88.44 29.42 26.23
N GLY A 835 -87.40 29.47 27.08
CA GLY A 835 -87.48 29.03 28.46
C GLY A 835 -86.26 28.29 28.98
N ASP A 836 -85.33 29.02 29.59
CA ASP A 836 -84.20 28.51 30.38
C ASP A 836 -84.61 27.44 31.41
N SER A 837 -83.82 26.36 31.51
CA SER A 837 -83.71 25.57 32.75
C SER A 837 -82.42 24.76 32.80
N GLU A 838 -81.85 24.69 34.01
CA GLU A 838 -80.52 24.19 34.35
C GLU A 838 -80.33 22.66 34.29
N SER A 839 -79.07 22.32 34.01
CA SER A 839 -78.25 21.24 34.58
C SER A 839 -78.24 19.86 33.93
N GLY A 840 -77.04 19.49 33.44
CA GLY A 840 -76.61 18.11 33.28
C GLY A 840 -75.42 17.96 32.33
N GLY A 841 -74.19 17.90 32.86
CA GLY A 841 -73.10 17.16 32.21
C GLY A 841 -71.82 17.93 31.93
N PHE A 842 -70.76 17.54 32.65
CA PHE A 842 -69.36 17.90 32.42
C PHE A 842 -68.90 17.45 31.02
N GLY A 843 -68.32 18.37 30.23
CA GLY A 843 -67.54 18.07 29.04
C GLY A 843 -66.07 18.43 29.26
N LEU A 844 -65.18 17.49 28.97
CA LEU A 844 -63.72 17.55 29.16
C LEU A 844 -63.01 18.79 28.59
N ALA A 845 -63.65 19.54 27.69
CA ALA A 845 -63.08 20.73 27.08
C ALA A 845 -62.86 21.90 28.07
N GLY A 846 -63.70 22.03 29.12
CA GLY A 846 -63.60 23.14 30.08
C GLY A 846 -62.47 23.04 31.11
N MET A 847 -61.91 21.84 31.33
CA MET A 847 -60.78 21.63 32.25
C MET A 847 -59.42 21.88 31.59
N MET A 848 -59.31 21.76 30.26
CA MET A 848 -58.08 22.07 29.52
C MET A 848 -57.85 23.59 29.41
N PHE A 849 -58.90 24.39 29.16
CA PHE A 849 -58.74 25.84 28.99
C PHE A 849 -58.29 26.60 30.25
N LEU A 850 -58.57 26.09 31.45
CA LEU A 850 -58.09 26.70 32.70
C LEU A 850 -56.64 26.32 33.04
N LEU A 851 -56.14 25.21 32.53
CA LEU A 851 -54.75 24.76 32.71
C LEU A 851 -53.81 25.44 31.71
N THR A 852 -54.21 25.59 30.45
CA THR A 852 -53.40 26.27 29.43
C THR A 852 -53.28 27.78 29.69
N GLY A 853 -54.36 28.42 30.16
CA GLY A 853 -54.33 29.84 30.52
C GLY A 853 -53.43 30.18 31.72
N ALA A 854 -53.24 29.25 32.66
CA ALA A 854 -52.36 29.44 33.81
C ALA A 854 -50.87 29.33 33.44
N ILE A 855 -50.55 28.53 32.42
CA ILE A 855 -49.17 28.31 31.92
C ILE A 855 -48.70 29.52 31.09
N VAL A 856 -49.56 30.08 30.23
CA VAL A 856 -49.24 31.24 29.39
C VAL A 856 -49.03 32.52 30.23
N VAL A 857 -49.84 32.72 31.28
CA VAL A 857 -49.68 33.88 32.18
C VAL A 857 -48.41 33.77 33.04
N TYR A 858 -47.99 32.56 33.39
CA TYR A 858 -46.73 32.32 34.12
C TYR A 858 -45.50 32.54 33.23
N ALA A 859 -45.56 32.15 31.95
CA ALA A 859 -44.49 32.38 30.98
C ALA A 859 -44.29 33.87 30.63
N ILE A 860 -45.37 34.65 30.50
CA ILE A 860 -45.32 36.10 30.24
C ILE A 860 -44.76 36.88 31.45
N TYR A 861 -44.92 36.37 32.67
CA TYR A 861 -44.38 36.99 33.89
C TYR A 861 -42.86 36.85 34.04
N LEU A 862 -42.26 35.79 33.48
CA LEU A 862 -40.81 35.54 33.59
C LEU A 862 -39.97 36.22 32.50
N ASN A 863 -40.54 36.53 31.33
CA ASN A 863 -39.76 37.07 30.20
C ASN A 863 -39.55 38.60 30.23
N ASN A 864 -40.30 39.35 31.06
CA ASN A 864 -40.26 40.82 31.08
C ASN A 864 -39.28 41.45 32.08
N LYS A 865 -38.17 40.78 32.40
CA LYS A 865 -37.03 41.39 33.11
C LYS A 865 -35.67 40.92 32.62
N ARG A 866 -35.13 41.57 31.59
CA ARG A 866 -33.68 41.77 31.46
C ARG A 866 -33.35 43.21 31.03
N PRO A 867 -32.56 43.95 31.81
CA PRO A 867 -31.87 45.16 31.38
C PRO A 867 -30.48 44.82 30.81
N GLY A 868 -30.11 45.49 29.70
CA GLY A 868 -28.77 46.00 29.34
C GLY A 868 -27.57 45.04 29.19
N PRO A 869 -26.70 45.26 28.19
CA PRO A 869 -25.62 44.33 27.81
C PRO A 869 -24.41 44.38 28.77
N PRO A 870 -23.69 43.26 28.97
CA PRO A 870 -22.41 43.25 29.67
C PRO A 870 -21.21 43.48 28.74
N LEU A 871 -20.20 44.16 29.30
CA LEU A 871 -18.83 44.35 28.78
C LEU A 871 -17.94 43.10 29.02
N PRO A 872 -16.76 42.98 28.36
CA PRO A 872 -16.09 41.72 28.05
C PRO A 872 -15.21 41.16 29.18
N LYS A 873 -14.80 39.89 29.05
CA LYS A 873 -13.76 39.24 29.88
C LYS A 873 -12.70 38.56 29.01
N PRO A 874 -11.40 38.67 29.38
CA PRO A 874 -10.26 37.96 28.77
C PRO A 874 -9.82 36.76 29.66
N PRO A 875 -8.68 36.10 29.38
CA PRO A 875 -8.54 34.67 29.08
C PRO A 875 -8.39 33.76 30.31
N VAL A 876 -8.55 32.44 30.13
CA VAL A 876 -8.26 31.42 31.15
C VAL A 876 -7.18 30.49 30.60
N GLY A 877 -6.07 30.33 31.35
CA GLY A 877 -4.92 29.54 30.96
C GLY A 877 -4.76 28.21 31.73
N PHE A 878 -3.92 27.37 31.12
CA PHE A 878 -2.98 26.36 31.64
C PHE A 878 -3.39 25.39 32.77
N GLU A 879 -3.40 24.10 32.43
CA GLU A 879 -2.94 23.00 33.28
C GLU A 879 -1.93 22.12 32.49
N ALA A 880 -0.97 21.53 33.21
CA ALA A 880 0.42 21.25 32.81
C ALA A 880 0.72 19.74 32.52
N PRO A 881 1.91 19.40 31.96
CA PRO A 881 2.23 18.09 31.33
C PRO A 881 2.71 16.98 32.30
N PRO A 882 2.84 15.71 31.85
CA PRO A 882 3.07 14.55 32.71
C PRO A 882 4.50 14.41 33.30
N GLN A 883 4.58 13.73 34.45
CA GLN A 883 5.78 13.55 35.28
C GLN A 883 6.73 12.44 34.79
N ARG A 884 8.05 12.68 34.91
CA ARG A 884 9.13 11.67 34.82
C ARG A 884 9.32 10.88 36.14
N PRO A 885 9.87 9.65 36.09
CA PRO A 885 10.13 8.80 37.27
C PRO A 885 11.40 9.22 38.04
N PRO A 886 11.57 8.81 39.32
CA PRO A 886 12.61 9.33 40.20
C PRO A 886 13.93 8.58 40.05
N MET A 887 15.03 9.35 40.13
CA MET A 887 16.40 8.87 40.27
C MET A 887 16.72 8.83 41.78
N ASP A 888 17.06 7.65 42.28
CA ASP A 888 17.53 7.45 43.66
C ASP A 888 18.96 8.00 43.83
N GLU A 889 19.16 8.80 44.89
CA GLU A 889 20.48 9.12 45.42
C GLU A 889 20.48 8.93 46.95
N GLU A 890 21.11 7.85 47.41
CA GLU A 890 21.75 7.78 48.73
C GLU A 890 23.07 6.99 48.63
N ALA A 891 24.16 7.67 49.02
CA ALA A 891 25.43 7.17 49.58
C ALA A 891 26.51 6.55 48.65
#